data_AF-A0A7X8XAQ8-F1
#
_entry.id   AF-A0A7X8XAQ8-F1
#
_cell.length_a   1.000
_cell.length_b   1.000
_cell.length_c   1.000
_cell.angle_alpha   90.00
_cell.angle_beta   90.00
_cell.angle_gamma   90.00
#
_symmetry.space_group_name_H-M   'P 1'
#
loop_
_entity.id
_entity.type
_entity.pdbx_description
1 polymer ?
#
loop_
_entity_poly.entity_id
_entity_poly.type
_entity_poly.pdbx_seq_one_letter_code
_entity_poly.pdbx_strand_id
1 'polypeptide(L)'
;GEQRYAHAAAVLLDAIAPCYAADVRGPLDYPIAKGDENCGGRLNRPYFQVARALMNFVWCFEAIMPSGELGKPSFTAPGKTMFDNIAKNILFNGGIYCLGFALEGTQLINGHADYLRGTASVGVALGIPEMVEVLLDKALGLRAMLGVTIDRDGFYVESSHSYGLHTFDMYMDLADLLDAARRQGIPGAEPPYDEPAFFNSLFRYFDRAEVGGRLPTDGDNVNGPDKQVTAPTNMRAPRTGKSTKNYAMDKQLRDAWYLWSRVRKPEHKQRCAEFLRAAYGDKPDVPARSFLLFRISPDDVKALAAAPPAPADYFAGKSVLYGGKGYAILRGGTPSASHGLQLLFGALYEHGQAECLSWLFYNLGAEWSYDPGYCDAQYRFGWASASVSHQQVTFNAKNALPSGSGEILAWQPDGSAQYVRAKHPYSYVREGALRNERLLGQADAPDGSLDYWIDISIAQGGEFRDDSYHSVMSKMETRLEFTPMDQFALGGDRFKGQHFLPDYRLSGETDKAYYWIPEGDGYNLLVKPAKAIAPDHSTQRFRFTDAIFEGQASLRQAITVDFPGEPGREYYRAESMPVHDAGAVPYIIRRDHGADVSIFAKVIHFADENDAGSRVLAVKTIPVEPGGQDVRAYLIELSDGRKDCWFVGDGAVHAFHGLSSSAQVAVWRYRADGDLCEHHSSGTAVTGSVSDVLEKSGKVQLTVQWDEGVAVDANTGKALISYGAGRPSSWSIDSIKGNLITLNASKTHVGRLEFTPIGKNTYTIRPESTFFYGYFTRLDNANFQGRHIVDEAGNVVAKGVDFCERTNGLFTVTLSGQIPKGFYAVAEIARGDTFKVLINKR
;
A
#
# COMPACT_ATOMS: atom_id res chain seq x y z
N GLY A 1 -17.93 -0.79 37.76
CA GLY A 1 -18.47 -1.34 39.02
C GLY A 1 -18.90 -0.27 40.00
N GLU A 2 -18.18 0.86 40.11
CA GLU A 2 -18.56 1.93 41.04
C GLU A 2 -19.62 2.88 40.46
N GLN A 3 -20.69 3.16 41.22
CA GLN A 3 -21.84 3.97 40.80
C GLN A 3 -21.47 5.42 40.44
N ARG A 4 -20.47 6.01 41.12
CA ARG A 4 -20.07 7.41 40.92
C ARG A 4 -19.63 7.71 39.47
N TYR A 5 -19.02 6.74 38.79
CA TYR A 5 -18.60 6.91 37.40
C TYR A 5 -19.79 6.84 36.45
N ALA A 6 -20.75 5.94 36.71
CA ALA A 6 -21.99 5.87 35.92
C ALA A 6 -22.81 7.15 36.06
N HIS A 7 -22.89 7.70 37.28
CA HIS A 7 -23.58 8.97 37.54
C HIS A 7 -22.93 10.12 36.78
N ALA A 8 -21.61 10.28 36.89
CA ALA A 8 -20.88 11.33 36.18
C ALA A 8 -21.06 11.24 34.66
N ALA A 9 -20.96 10.03 34.09
CA ALA A 9 -21.16 9.82 32.66
C ALA A 9 -22.60 10.17 32.22
N ALA A 10 -23.61 9.75 32.98
CA ALA A 10 -25.01 10.06 32.67
C ALA A 10 -25.27 11.58 32.67
N VAL A 11 -24.77 12.30 33.67
CA VAL A 11 -24.91 13.76 33.77
C VAL A 11 -24.20 14.47 32.62
N LEU A 12 -22.99 14.04 32.26
CA LEU A 12 -22.23 14.65 31.14
C LEU A 12 -22.93 14.43 29.80
N LEU A 13 -23.42 13.22 29.53
CA LEU A 13 -24.19 12.95 28.31
C LEU A 13 -25.50 13.76 28.27
N ASP A 14 -26.20 13.87 29.40
CA ASP A 14 -27.42 14.67 29.51
C ASP A 14 -27.15 16.17 29.25
N ALA A 15 -26.00 16.67 29.70
CA ALA A 15 -25.58 18.05 29.47
C ALA A 15 -25.23 18.32 28.00
N ILE A 16 -24.60 17.36 27.30
CA ILE A 16 -24.20 17.48 25.89
C ILE A 16 -25.41 17.38 24.95
N ALA A 17 -26.42 16.60 25.33
CA ALA A 17 -27.58 16.27 24.50
C ALA A 17 -28.25 17.46 23.81
N PRO A 18 -28.64 18.56 24.51
CA PRO A 18 -29.26 19.70 23.85
C PRO A 18 -28.32 20.40 22.84
N CYS A 19 -27.03 20.55 23.17
CA CYS A 19 -26.06 21.21 22.30
C CYS A 19 -25.83 20.41 21.02
N TYR A 20 -25.63 19.09 21.13
CA TYR A 20 -25.42 18.22 19.96
C TYR A 20 -26.57 18.27 18.96
N ALA A 21 -27.80 18.41 19.43
CA ALA A 21 -28.99 18.50 18.58
C ALA A 21 -29.16 19.88 17.93
N ALA A 22 -28.67 20.96 18.57
CA ALA A 22 -28.79 22.33 18.08
C ALA A 22 -27.64 22.74 17.15
N ASP A 23 -26.41 22.31 17.47
CA ASP A 23 -25.20 22.71 16.77
C ASP A 23 -24.96 21.80 15.54
N VAL A 24 -25.75 22.00 14.49
CA VAL A 24 -25.69 21.18 13.26
C VAL A 24 -24.68 21.65 12.21
N ARG A 25 -24.15 22.86 12.37
CA ARG A 25 -23.34 23.54 11.35
C ARG A 25 -21.88 23.08 11.30
N GLY A 26 -21.29 22.69 12.42
CA GLY A 26 -19.84 22.47 12.51
C GLY A 26 -19.06 23.65 13.11
N PRO A 27 -17.77 23.46 13.40
CA PRO A 27 -16.85 24.54 13.78
C PRO A 27 -16.77 25.65 12.72
N LEU A 28 -16.70 26.91 13.16
CA LEU A 28 -16.70 28.10 12.27
C LEU A 28 -15.46 28.19 11.37
N ASP A 29 -14.38 27.51 11.73
CA ASP A 29 -13.08 27.54 11.06
C ASP A 29 -12.89 26.44 10.00
N TYR A 30 -13.90 25.58 9.81
CA TYR A 30 -13.87 24.51 8.82
C TYR A 30 -14.76 24.87 7.60
N PRO A 31 -14.29 24.68 6.36
CA PRO A 31 -15.10 24.96 5.18
C PRO A 31 -16.31 24.01 5.12
N ILE A 32 -17.50 24.60 5.10
CA ILE A 32 -18.77 23.90 4.93
C ILE A 32 -19.07 23.89 3.44
N ALA A 33 -19.34 22.72 2.88
CA ALA A 33 -19.76 22.63 1.49
C ALA A 33 -21.09 23.38 1.32
N LYS A 34 -21.22 24.14 0.23
CA LYS A 34 -22.42 24.93 -0.05
C LYS A 34 -23.64 24.00 -0.16
N GLY A 35 -24.66 24.23 0.65
CA GLY A 35 -25.84 23.36 0.76
C GLY A 35 -25.85 22.47 2.01
N ASP A 36 -24.72 22.35 2.72
CA ASP A 36 -24.59 21.51 3.92
C ASP A 36 -24.66 22.31 5.22
N GLU A 37 -25.15 23.56 5.19
CA GLU A 37 -25.14 24.45 6.36
C GLU A 37 -25.93 23.91 7.56
N ASN A 38 -26.87 22.98 7.30
CA ASN A 38 -27.70 22.31 8.30
C ASN A 38 -27.31 20.85 8.57
N CYS A 39 -26.24 20.33 7.94
CA CYS A 39 -25.74 18.96 8.10
C CYS A 39 -24.20 18.91 8.07
N GLY A 40 -23.55 19.96 8.57
CA GLY A 40 -22.09 20.02 8.68
C GLY A 40 -21.54 19.14 9.82
N GLY A 41 -20.26 19.33 10.14
CA GLY A 41 -19.53 18.49 11.12
C GLY A 41 -20.02 18.54 12.58
N ARG A 42 -21.12 19.24 12.90
CA ARG A 42 -21.69 19.40 14.25
C ARG A 42 -20.68 19.89 15.29
N LEU A 43 -20.35 19.06 16.29
CA LEU A 43 -19.32 19.34 17.30
C LEU A 43 -17.90 18.95 16.85
N ASN A 44 -17.73 18.49 15.61
CA ASN A 44 -16.50 17.87 15.10
C ASN A 44 -16.09 18.45 13.74
N ARG A 45 -14.83 18.21 13.34
CA ARG A 45 -14.31 18.50 11.99
C ARG A 45 -13.29 17.43 11.59
N PRO A 46 -13.29 16.90 10.36
CA PRO A 46 -14.29 17.03 9.29
C PRO A 46 -15.57 16.20 9.53
N TYR A 47 -16.51 16.19 8.57
CA TYR A 47 -17.89 15.68 8.70
C TYR A 47 -17.98 14.23 9.20
N PHE A 48 -17.11 13.34 8.73
CA PHE A 48 -17.11 11.93 9.13
C PHE A 48 -16.69 11.72 10.59
N GLN A 49 -15.98 12.69 11.22
CA GLN A 49 -15.62 12.60 12.64
C GLN A 49 -16.84 12.65 13.57
N VAL A 50 -17.97 13.17 13.10
CA VAL A 50 -19.26 13.06 13.81
C VAL A 50 -19.57 11.61 14.15
N ALA A 51 -19.40 10.70 13.19
CA ALA A 51 -19.67 9.29 13.39
C ALA A 51 -18.67 8.66 14.38
N ARG A 52 -17.40 9.09 14.34
CA ARG A 52 -16.37 8.66 15.31
C ARG A 52 -16.73 9.06 16.74
N ALA A 53 -17.16 10.30 16.93
CA ALA A 53 -17.60 10.80 18.23
C ALA A 53 -18.87 10.07 18.70
N LEU A 54 -19.82 9.82 17.79
CA LEU A 54 -21.05 9.09 18.08
C LEU A 54 -20.79 7.69 18.63
N MET A 55 -19.82 6.95 18.07
CA MET A 55 -19.41 5.63 18.59
C MET A 55 -19.05 5.69 20.08
N ASN A 56 -18.34 6.73 20.53
CA ASN A 56 -17.99 6.89 21.94
C ASN A 56 -19.23 7.17 22.80
N PHE A 57 -20.17 7.99 22.31
CA PHE A 57 -21.42 8.25 23.04
C PHE A 57 -22.27 6.98 23.18
N VAL A 58 -22.39 6.19 22.11
CA VAL A 58 -23.10 4.90 22.13
C VAL A 58 -22.45 3.95 23.15
N TRP A 59 -21.12 3.82 23.11
CA TRP A 59 -20.42 2.93 24.04
C TRP A 59 -20.58 3.37 25.50
N CYS A 60 -20.44 4.67 25.79
CA CYS A 60 -20.69 5.20 27.13
C CYS A 60 -22.13 4.94 27.60
N PHE A 61 -23.11 5.19 26.72
CA PHE A 61 -24.53 4.96 26.99
C PHE A 61 -24.82 3.49 27.32
N GLU A 62 -24.36 2.54 26.50
CA GLU A 62 -24.54 1.11 26.75
C GLU A 62 -23.82 0.65 28.03
N ALA A 63 -22.58 1.10 28.25
CA ALA A 63 -21.79 0.70 29.41
C ALA A 63 -22.43 1.09 30.75
N ILE A 64 -23.17 2.21 30.79
CA ILE A 64 -23.84 2.69 32.01
C ILE A 64 -25.32 2.31 32.07
N MET A 65 -25.89 1.74 31.02
CA MET A 65 -27.30 1.34 30.98
C MET A 65 -27.72 0.43 32.15
N PRO A 66 -26.92 -0.58 32.57
CA PRO A 66 -27.27 -1.43 33.71
C PRO A 66 -27.23 -0.74 35.08
N SER A 67 -26.68 0.47 35.18
CA SER A 67 -26.49 1.17 36.47
C SER A 67 -27.77 1.77 37.06
N GLY A 68 -28.82 1.92 36.26
CA GLY A 68 -30.04 2.63 36.62
C GLY A 68 -29.94 4.17 36.64
N GLU A 69 -28.75 4.75 36.47
CA GLU A 69 -28.57 6.22 36.49
C GLU A 69 -29.34 6.91 35.35
N LEU A 70 -29.35 6.32 34.16
CA LEU A 70 -30.07 6.87 33.00
C LEU A 70 -31.59 7.02 33.24
N GLY A 71 -32.17 6.22 34.14
CA GLY A 71 -33.60 6.30 34.48
C GLY A 71 -33.97 7.49 35.39
N LYS A 72 -32.98 8.24 35.90
CA LYS A 72 -33.23 9.43 36.73
C LYS A 72 -33.68 10.62 35.86
N PRO A 73 -34.34 11.63 36.46
CA PRO A 73 -34.75 12.84 35.75
C PRO A 73 -33.57 13.53 35.05
N SER A 74 -33.80 14.01 33.83
CA SER A 74 -32.85 14.83 33.08
C SER A 74 -32.73 16.22 33.72
N PHE A 75 -31.50 16.74 33.76
CA PHE A 75 -31.21 18.10 34.21
C PHE A 75 -31.45 19.13 33.11
N THR A 76 -31.33 18.73 31.84
CA THR A 76 -31.43 19.63 30.68
C THR A 76 -32.73 19.49 29.88
N ALA A 77 -33.52 18.44 30.12
CA ALA A 77 -34.82 18.22 29.49
C ALA A 77 -35.92 17.97 30.55
N PRO A 78 -36.59 19.03 31.03
CA PRO A 78 -37.64 18.91 32.04
C PRO A 78 -38.75 17.93 31.64
N GLY A 79 -39.14 17.05 32.57
CA GLY A 79 -40.17 16.04 32.37
C GLY A 79 -39.73 14.80 31.58
N LYS A 80 -38.43 14.66 31.28
CA LYS A 80 -37.82 13.48 30.65
C LYS A 80 -36.80 12.83 31.58
N THR A 81 -36.50 11.57 31.33
CA THR A 81 -35.34 10.91 31.95
C THR A 81 -34.06 11.28 31.20
N MET A 82 -32.89 11.11 31.84
CA MET A 82 -31.61 11.25 31.13
C MET A 82 -31.53 10.28 29.94
N PHE A 83 -32.08 9.06 30.09
CA PHE A 83 -32.23 8.10 29.00
C PHE A 83 -32.95 8.70 27.81
N ASP A 84 -34.17 9.23 28.01
CA ASP A 84 -34.99 9.78 26.92
C ASP A 84 -34.29 10.94 26.20
N ASN A 85 -33.64 11.81 26.97
CA ASN A 85 -32.94 12.98 26.44
C ASN A 85 -31.73 12.57 25.59
N ILE A 86 -30.87 11.70 26.14
CA ILE A 86 -29.65 11.23 25.48
C ILE A 86 -29.99 10.38 24.24
N ALA A 87 -30.92 9.44 24.38
CA ALA A 87 -31.33 8.56 23.30
C ALA A 87 -31.90 9.35 22.11
N LYS A 88 -32.70 10.38 22.36
CA LYS A 88 -33.27 11.22 21.30
C LYS A 88 -32.26 12.18 20.70
N ASN A 89 -31.61 12.99 21.54
CA ASN A 89 -30.90 14.17 21.07
C ASN A 89 -29.44 13.88 20.68
N ILE A 90 -28.83 12.81 21.19
CA ILE A 90 -27.50 12.37 20.76
C ILE A 90 -27.60 11.17 19.83
N LEU A 91 -28.10 10.04 20.35
CA LEU A 91 -28.01 8.75 19.67
C LEU A 91 -28.85 8.73 18.39
N PHE A 92 -30.17 8.86 18.50
CA PHE A 92 -31.06 8.81 17.34
C PHE A 92 -30.75 9.94 16.35
N ASN A 93 -30.56 11.17 16.83
CA ASN A 93 -30.24 12.32 15.99
C ASN A 93 -28.91 12.14 15.23
N GLY A 94 -27.86 11.66 15.91
CA GLY A 94 -26.58 11.33 15.29
C GLY A 94 -26.64 10.12 14.36
N GLY A 95 -27.44 9.12 14.72
CA GLY A 95 -27.69 7.93 13.89
C GLY A 95 -28.35 8.28 12.57
N ILE A 96 -29.38 9.14 12.59
CA ILE A 96 -30.03 9.65 11.36
C ILE A 96 -29.06 10.45 10.50
N TYR A 97 -28.22 11.29 11.10
CA TYR A 97 -27.16 12.00 10.36
C TYR A 97 -26.23 11.01 9.64
N CYS A 98 -25.74 10.01 10.36
CA CYS A 98 -24.87 9.00 9.78
C CYS A 98 -25.59 8.17 8.69
N LEU A 99 -26.86 7.84 8.90
CA LEU A 99 -27.67 7.12 7.92
C LEU A 99 -27.82 7.91 6.62
N GLY A 100 -28.06 9.22 6.69
CA GLY A 100 -28.15 10.08 5.51
C GLY A 100 -26.89 10.00 4.64
N PHE A 101 -25.72 10.24 5.24
CA PHE A 101 -24.44 10.14 4.54
C PHE A 101 -24.12 8.71 4.06
N ALA A 102 -24.50 7.68 4.82
CA ALA A 102 -24.32 6.29 4.40
C ALA A 102 -25.19 5.96 3.18
N LEU A 103 -26.42 6.46 3.09
CA LEU A 103 -27.31 6.22 1.95
C LEU A 103 -26.91 7.02 0.70
N GLU A 104 -26.34 8.21 0.88
CA GLU A 104 -25.81 9.04 -0.20
C GLU A 104 -24.41 8.61 -0.67
N GLY A 105 -23.72 7.75 0.09
CA GLY A 105 -22.33 7.38 -0.11
C GLY A 105 -22.02 6.89 -1.53
N THR A 106 -21.32 7.72 -2.32
CA THR A 106 -20.85 7.35 -3.66
C THR A 106 -19.46 6.72 -3.66
N GLN A 107 -18.76 6.73 -2.52
CA GLN A 107 -17.41 6.18 -2.35
C GLN A 107 -17.39 5.26 -1.12
N LEU A 108 -17.05 3.98 -1.32
CA LEU A 108 -17.06 2.95 -0.26
C LEU A 108 -15.76 2.94 0.58
N ILE A 109 -15.22 4.12 0.83
CA ILE A 109 -13.91 4.36 1.45
C ILE A 109 -14.03 4.52 2.99
N ASN A 110 -12.93 4.87 3.67
CA ASN A 110 -12.86 4.89 5.13
C ASN A 110 -13.93 5.81 5.76
N GLY A 111 -14.24 6.94 5.12
CA GLY A 111 -15.30 7.86 5.56
C GLY A 111 -16.71 7.26 5.49
N HIS A 112 -16.99 6.37 4.53
CA HIS A 112 -18.26 5.65 4.46
C HIS A 112 -18.39 4.59 5.55
N ALA A 113 -17.30 3.88 5.86
CA ALA A 113 -17.24 2.95 6.98
C ALA A 113 -17.58 3.64 8.31
N ASP A 114 -17.09 4.88 8.49
CA ASP A 114 -17.41 5.73 9.63
C ASP A 114 -18.93 5.97 9.78
N TYR A 115 -19.61 6.37 8.71
CA TYR A 115 -21.05 6.61 8.76
C TYR A 115 -21.84 5.33 9.02
N LEU A 116 -21.49 4.22 8.35
CA LEU A 116 -22.14 2.93 8.60
C LEU A 116 -22.05 2.49 10.06
N ARG A 117 -20.86 2.57 10.68
CA ARG A 117 -20.73 2.19 12.10
C ARG A 117 -21.51 3.12 13.01
N GLY A 118 -21.54 4.42 12.69
CA GLY A 118 -22.30 5.42 13.45
C GLY A 118 -23.79 5.10 13.50
N THR A 119 -24.42 4.85 12.34
CA THR A 119 -25.86 4.47 12.31
C THR A 119 -26.12 3.10 12.92
N ALA A 120 -25.32 2.08 12.60
CA ALA A 120 -25.61 0.73 13.08
C ALA A 120 -25.33 0.53 14.57
N SER A 121 -24.36 1.24 15.15
CA SER A 121 -24.15 1.22 16.61
C SER A 121 -25.36 1.76 17.35
N VAL A 122 -25.96 2.85 16.89
CA VAL A 122 -27.22 3.39 17.43
C VAL A 122 -28.36 2.38 17.23
N GLY A 123 -28.46 1.79 16.04
CA GLY A 123 -29.47 0.77 15.73
C GLY A 123 -29.40 -0.44 16.69
N VAL A 124 -28.20 -0.95 16.95
CA VAL A 124 -27.98 -2.04 17.91
C VAL A 124 -28.32 -1.60 19.34
N ALA A 125 -27.83 -0.43 19.79
CA ALA A 125 -28.00 0.04 21.17
C ALA A 125 -29.46 0.40 21.53
N LEU A 126 -30.22 0.92 20.56
CA LEU A 126 -31.63 1.31 20.75
C LEU A 126 -32.63 0.26 20.24
N GLY A 127 -32.17 -0.81 19.60
CA GLY A 127 -33.02 -1.84 19.01
C GLY A 127 -33.84 -1.34 17.82
N ILE A 128 -33.22 -0.60 16.91
CA ILE A 128 -33.83 -0.03 15.68
C ILE A 128 -33.23 -0.78 14.47
N PRO A 129 -33.90 -1.82 13.94
CA PRO A 129 -33.36 -2.65 12.86
C PRO A 129 -33.00 -1.88 11.59
N GLU A 130 -33.79 -0.87 11.21
CA GLU A 130 -33.62 -0.09 9.99
C GLU A 130 -32.27 0.65 9.95
N MET A 131 -31.75 1.05 11.11
CA MET A 131 -30.44 1.69 11.23
C MET A 131 -29.28 0.70 11.10
N VAL A 132 -29.54 -0.60 11.27
CA VAL A 132 -28.58 -1.70 11.12
C VAL A 132 -28.61 -2.28 9.71
N GLU A 133 -29.77 -2.32 9.06
CA GLU A 133 -29.96 -2.94 7.74
C GLU A 133 -29.04 -2.36 6.65
N VAL A 134 -28.61 -1.11 6.77
CA VAL A 134 -27.63 -0.50 5.84
C VAL A 134 -26.26 -1.21 5.86
N LEU A 135 -25.87 -1.87 6.96
CA LEU A 135 -24.66 -2.73 6.99
C LEU A 135 -24.80 -3.98 6.13
N LEU A 136 -26.03 -4.44 5.92
CA LEU A 136 -26.38 -5.63 5.14
C LEU A 136 -26.56 -5.31 3.66
N ASP A 137 -26.63 -4.02 3.31
CA ASP A 137 -26.83 -3.58 1.95
C ASP A 137 -25.74 -4.11 1.02
N LYS A 138 -26.14 -4.61 -0.16
CA LYS A 138 -25.22 -5.27 -1.10
C LYS A 138 -24.37 -4.28 -1.89
N ALA A 139 -24.75 -3.01 -1.93
CA ALA A 139 -24.04 -1.94 -2.62
C ALA A 139 -23.30 -1.03 -1.64
N LEU A 140 -23.79 -0.86 -0.41
CA LEU A 140 -23.26 0.10 0.56
C LEU A 140 -22.66 -0.57 1.80
N GLY A 141 -23.06 -1.79 2.15
CA GLY A 141 -22.67 -2.43 3.41
C GLY A 141 -21.23 -2.95 3.45
N LEU A 142 -20.83 -3.52 4.60
CA LEU A 142 -19.46 -4.01 4.85
C LEU A 142 -18.99 -4.99 3.77
N ARG A 143 -19.87 -5.89 3.31
CA ARG A 143 -19.53 -6.86 2.26
C ARG A 143 -19.26 -6.21 0.92
N ALA A 144 -19.95 -5.13 0.59
CA ALA A 144 -19.69 -4.34 -0.61
C ALA A 144 -18.33 -3.66 -0.50
N MET A 145 -18.06 -3.01 0.63
CA MET A 145 -16.78 -2.37 0.92
C MET A 145 -15.61 -3.35 0.82
N LEU A 146 -15.70 -4.53 1.45
CA LEU A 146 -14.68 -5.58 1.32
C LEU A 146 -14.47 -5.99 -0.13
N GLY A 147 -15.55 -6.10 -0.91
CA GLY A 147 -15.50 -6.49 -2.32
C GLY A 147 -14.86 -5.46 -3.24
N VAL A 148 -14.78 -4.18 -2.84
CA VAL A 148 -14.30 -3.11 -3.72
C VAL A 148 -13.03 -2.41 -3.25
N THR A 149 -12.78 -2.40 -1.95
CA THR A 149 -11.65 -1.65 -1.36
C THR A 149 -10.48 -2.52 -0.92
N ILE A 150 -10.69 -3.83 -0.84
CA ILE A 150 -9.63 -4.80 -0.54
C ILE A 150 -9.21 -5.43 -1.85
N ASP A 151 -7.95 -5.25 -2.22
CA ASP A 151 -7.42 -5.91 -3.39
C ASP A 151 -7.22 -7.42 -3.14
N ARG A 152 -6.91 -8.16 -4.19
CA ARG A 152 -6.68 -9.61 -4.08
C ARG A 152 -5.51 -9.98 -3.16
N ASP A 153 -4.58 -9.06 -2.96
CA ASP A 153 -3.44 -9.22 -2.09
C ASP A 153 -3.83 -8.81 -0.65
N GLY A 154 -5.07 -8.44 -0.36
CA GLY A 154 -5.53 -8.06 0.98
C GLY A 154 -5.10 -6.66 1.41
N PHE A 155 -4.62 -5.81 0.49
CA PHE A 155 -4.33 -4.41 0.77
C PHE A 155 -5.54 -3.53 0.53
N TYR A 156 -5.62 -2.49 1.36
CA TYR A 156 -6.64 -1.47 1.24
C TYR A 156 -6.32 -0.51 0.08
N VAL A 157 -7.35 -0.02 -0.60
CA VAL A 157 -7.22 0.75 -1.84
C VAL A 157 -6.56 2.12 -1.66
N GLU A 158 -6.78 2.80 -0.53
CA GLU A 158 -6.33 4.18 -0.27
C GLU A 158 -4.82 4.31 0.01
N SER A 159 -3.98 3.95 -0.97
CA SER A 159 -2.52 4.21 -1.17
C SER A 159 -1.58 4.53 0.01
N SER A 160 -1.94 4.15 1.23
CA SER A 160 -1.26 4.42 2.48
C SER A 160 -1.47 3.24 3.42
N HIS A 161 -0.38 2.75 4.00
CA HIS A 161 -0.43 1.68 4.97
C HIS A 161 -1.19 2.07 6.24
N SER A 162 -1.08 3.33 6.70
CA SER A 162 -1.82 3.78 7.89
C SER A 162 -3.31 3.86 7.66
N TYR A 163 -3.77 4.30 6.48
CA TYR A 163 -5.21 4.32 6.17
C TYR A 163 -5.77 2.91 5.99
N GLY A 164 -4.97 1.95 5.51
CA GLY A 164 -5.31 0.53 5.57
C GLY A 164 -5.53 0.05 7.00
N LEU A 165 -4.54 0.26 7.88
CA LEU A 165 -4.63 -0.13 9.28
C LEU A 165 -5.77 0.57 10.04
N HIS A 166 -6.02 1.85 9.76
CA HIS A 166 -7.13 2.62 10.33
C HIS A 166 -8.48 2.07 9.90
N THR A 167 -8.65 1.81 8.60
CA THR A 167 -9.91 1.26 8.06
C THR A 167 -10.23 -0.12 8.61
N PHE A 168 -9.21 -0.94 8.80
CA PHE A 168 -9.35 -2.26 9.40
C PHE A 168 -9.93 -2.24 10.81
N ASP A 169 -9.66 -1.19 11.60
CA ASP A 169 -10.29 -1.03 12.92
C ASP A 169 -11.80 -0.81 12.78
N MET A 170 -12.21 -0.01 11.80
CA MET A 170 -13.62 0.21 11.50
C MET A 170 -14.29 -1.05 10.96
N TYR A 171 -13.59 -1.87 10.17
CA TYR A 171 -14.16 -3.12 9.65
C TYR A 171 -14.38 -4.13 10.77
N MET A 172 -13.48 -4.18 11.75
CA MET A 172 -13.68 -4.98 12.97
C MET A 172 -14.89 -4.49 13.79
N ASP A 173 -15.08 -3.17 13.92
CA ASP A 173 -16.28 -2.60 14.57
C ASP A 173 -17.56 -3.02 13.83
N LEU A 174 -17.59 -2.89 12.49
CA LEU A 174 -18.74 -3.27 11.67
C LEU A 174 -19.03 -4.78 11.76
N ALA A 175 -17.99 -5.63 11.81
CA ALA A 175 -18.16 -7.07 11.99
C ALA A 175 -18.72 -7.44 13.37
N ASP A 176 -18.31 -6.72 14.42
CA ASP A 176 -18.88 -6.89 15.76
C ASP A 176 -20.35 -6.42 15.81
N LEU A 177 -20.69 -5.33 15.13
CA LEU A 177 -22.07 -4.84 15.00
C LEU A 177 -22.96 -5.86 14.28
N LEU A 178 -22.45 -6.53 13.23
CA LEU A 178 -23.14 -7.66 12.61
C LEU A 178 -23.36 -8.81 13.60
N ASP A 179 -22.35 -9.20 14.38
CA ASP A 179 -22.51 -10.26 15.38
C ASP A 179 -23.53 -9.87 16.47
N ALA A 180 -23.57 -8.60 16.88
CA ALA A 180 -24.57 -8.08 17.82
C ALA A 180 -25.99 -8.11 17.22
N ALA A 181 -26.14 -7.61 15.99
CA ALA A 181 -27.39 -7.66 15.23
C ALA A 181 -27.91 -9.10 15.07
N ARG A 182 -27.02 -10.05 14.80
CA ARG A 182 -27.35 -11.48 14.73
C ARG A 182 -27.91 -12.02 16.03
N ARG A 183 -27.33 -11.62 17.17
CA ARG A 183 -27.83 -12.00 18.51
C ARG A 183 -29.18 -11.38 18.83
N GLN A 184 -29.49 -10.21 18.24
CA GLN A 184 -30.80 -9.58 18.31
C GLN A 184 -31.82 -10.19 17.32
N GLY A 185 -31.40 -11.16 16.49
CA GLY A 185 -32.29 -11.87 15.57
C GLY A 185 -32.48 -11.17 14.21
N ILE A 186 -31.64 -10.20 13.86
CA ILE A 186 -31.70 -9.53 12.55
C ILE A 186 -31.27 -10.52 11.45
N PRO A 187 -32.11 -10.82 10.44
CA PRO A 187 -31.77 -11.77 9.38
C PRO A 187 -30.59 -11.32 8.52
N GLY A 188 -29.69 -12.23 8.18
CA GLY A 188 -28.57 -11.97 7.27
C GLY A 188 -27.36 -11.27 7.89
N ALA A 189 -27.39 -10.94 9.18
CA ALA A 189 -26.31 -10.29 9.93
C ALA A 189 -25.12 -11.23 10.26
N GLU A 190 -24.74 -12.12 9.34
CA GLU A 190 -23.60 -13.02 9.55
C GLU A 190 -22.27 -12.25 9.46
N PRO A 191 -21.45 -12.25 10.53
CA PRO A 191 -20.18 -11.53 10.56
C PRO A 191 -19.14 -12.21 9.64
N PRO A 192 -18.29 -11.43 8.95
CA PRO A 192 -17.40 -11.96 7.90
C PRO A 192 -16.06 -12.50 8.42
N TYR A 193 -15.94 -12.89 9.69
CA TYR A 193 -14.65 -13.29 10.30
C TYR A 193 -13.88 -14.35 9.52
N ASP A 194 -14.61 -15.29 8.91
CA ASP A 194 -14.06 -16.41 8.16
C ASP A 194 -14.01 -16.18 6.64
N GLU A 195 -14.32 -14.97 6.18
CA GLU A 195 -14.23 -14.59 4.78
C GLU A 195 -12.81 -14.17 4.42
N PRO A 196 -12.23 -14.69 3.32
CA PRO A 196 -10.85 -14.38 2.96
C PRO A 196 -10.56 -12.88 2.85
N ALA A 197 -11.48 -12.10 2.27
CA ALA A 197 -11.33 -10.65 2.11
C ALA A 197 -11.25 -9.90 3.45
N PHE A 198 -11.92 -10.39 4.48
CA PHE A 198 -11.84 -9.83 5.83
C PHE A 198 -10.61 -10.38 6.57
N PHE A 199 -10.51 -11.71 6.68
CA PHE A 199 -9.46 -12.38 7.43
C PHE A 199 -8.06 -12.01 6.95
N ASN A 200 -7.78 -12.11 5.64
CA ASN A 200 -6.42 -11.89 5.12
C ASN A 200 -5.98 -10.41 5.15
N SER A 201 -6.93 -9.47 5.18
CA SER A 201 -6.62 -8.04 5.30
C SER A 201 -6.12 -7.68 6.71
N LEU A 202 -6.70 -8.32 7.72
CA LEU A 202 -6.34 -8.15 9.13
C LEU A 202 -5.17 -9.04 9.55
N PHE A 203 -5.09 -10.25 9.00
CA PHE A 203 -4.12 -11.25 9.39
C PHE A 203 -2.75 -11.01 8.73
N ARG A 204 -1.72 -10.83 9.55
CA ARG A 204 -0.31 -10.63 9.14
C ARG A 204 -0.07 -9.46 8.18
N TYR A 205 -0.90 -8.42 8.20
CA TYR A 205 -0.66 -7.20 7.42
C TYR A 205 0.76 -6.64 7.59
N PHE A 206 1.20 -6.43 8.84
CA PHE A 206 2.53 -5.88 9.13
C PHE A 206 3.65 -6.75 8.55
N ASP A 207 3.64 -8.03 8.90
CA ASP A 207 4.64 -9.02 8.46
C ASP A 207 4.71 -9.17 6.93
N ARG A 208 3.59 -8.94 6.24
CA ARG A 208 3.53 -8.95 4.78
C ARG A 208 4.13 -7.70 4.14
N ALA A 209 3.90 -6.54 4.73
CA ALA A 209 4.24 -5.25 4.12
C ALA A 209 5.57 -4.67 4.60
N GLU A 210 6.08 -5.08 5.76
CA GLU A 210 7.24 -4.43 6.36
C GLU A 210 8.52 -4.57 5.54
N VAL A 211 9.37 -3.56 5.62
CA VAL A 211 10.71 -3.57 5.06
C VAL A 211 11.67 -3.20 6.17
N GLY A 212 12.66 -4.07 6.42
CA GLY A 212 13.61 -3.85 7.51
C GLY A 212 12.93 -3.57 8.85
N GLY A 213 11.82 -4.25 9.17
CA GLY A 213 11.13 -4.14 10.46
C GLY A 213 10.25 -2.90 10.63
N ARG A 214 9.97 -2.15 9.57
CA ARG A 214 9.13 -0.95 9.56
C ARG A 214 8.10 -1.03 8.44
N LEU A 215 6.95 -0.39 8.59
CA LEU A 215 6.05 -0.21 7.45
C LEU A 215 6.54 0.95 6.60
N PRO A 216 6.54 0.79 5.26
CA PRO A 216 6.69 1.90 4.34
C PRO A 216 5.79 3.08 4.67
N THR A 217 6.34 4.30 4.54
CA THR A 217 5.66 5.56 4.82
C THR A 217 5.01 6.19 3.58
N ASP A 218 4.81 5.42 2.51
CA ASP A 218 4.18 5.87 1.27
C ASP A 218 2.74 6.36 1.48
N GLY A 219 2.35 7.33 0.63
CA GLY A 219 1.10 8.05 0.72
C GLY A 219 0.95 8.87 1.99
N ASP A 220 -0.30 9.16 2.34
CA ASP A 220 -0.66 9.85 3.58
C ASP A 220 -0.45 8.95 4.80
N ASN A 221 0.80 8.62 5.13
CA ASN A 221 1.15 7.83 6.30
C ASN A 221 1.38 8.69 7.55
N VAL A 222 0.70 8.38 8.65
CA VAL A 222 0.71 9.22 9.86
C VAL A 222 2.10 9.39 10.48
N ASN A 223 2.36 10.59 11.02
CA ASN A 223 3.56 11.04 11.77
C ASN A 223 4.73 11.63 10.96
N GLY A 224 4.48 12.12 9.74
CA GLY A 224 5.53 12.71 8.91
C GLY A 224 6.66 11.71 8.57
N PRO A 225 7.92 12.15 8.39
CA PRO A 225 9.03 11.23 8.11
C PRO A 225 9.27 10.25 9.26
N ASP A 226 9.58 8.99 8.94
CA ASP A 226 9.83 7.97 9.96
C ASP A 226 11.15 8.22 10.70
N LYS A 227 11.03 8.70 11.95
CA LYS A 227 12.19 8.95 12.84
C LYS A 227 12.45 7.79 13.80
N GLN A 228 11.69 6.70 13.70
CA GLN A 228 11.76 5.60 14.64
C GLN A 228 12.76 4.54 14.20
N VAL A 229 13.32 3.86 15.20
CA VAL A 229 14.29 2.78 15.02
C VAL A 229 13.80 1.54 15.74
N THR A 230 13.72 0.41 15.03
CA THR A 230 13.46 -0.90 15.62
C THR A 230 14.77 -1.66 15.76
N ALA A 231 15.09 -2.20 16.94
CA ALA A 231 16.31 -3.01 17.07
C ALA A 231 16.24 -4.23 16.14
N PRO A 232 17.31 -4.56 15.37
CA PRO A 232 17.24 -5.63 14.39
C PRO A 232 16.78 -6.99 14.92
N THR A 233 17.27 -7.36 16.09
CA THR A 233 16.89 -8.58 16.80
C THR A 233 15.43 -8.61 17.26
N ASN A 234 14.77 -7.46 17.34
CA ASN A 234 13.35 -7.31 17.70
C ASN A 234 12.44 -7.19 16.47
N MET A 235 12.98 -7.06 15.25
CA MET A 235 12.19 -6.80 14.04
C MET A 235 11.20 -7.91 13.73
N ARG A 236 11.51 -9.16 14.12
CA ARG A 236 10.78 -10.35 13.68
C ARG A 236 10.73 -11.46 14.72
N ALA A 237 11.25 -11.25 15.94
CA ALA A 237 11.17 -12.22 17.02
C ALA A 237 10.96 -11.50 18.37
N PRO A 238 9.73 -11.48 18.90
CA PRO A 238 9.51 -11.06 20.29
C PRO A 238 10.11 -12.09 21.23
N ARG A 239 11.31 -11.80 21.76
CA ARG A 239 11.98 -12.72 22.70
C ARG A 239 11.41 -12.72 24.11
N THR A 240 10.54 -11.79 24.46
CA THR A 240 9.88 -11.72 25.77
C THR A 240 8.69 -10.78 25.67
N GLY A 241 7.54 -11.13 26.26
CA GLY A 241 6.28 -10.34 26.31
C GLY A 241 6.41 -8.93 26.89
N LYS A 242 7.16 -8.07 26.21
CA LYS A 242 7.27 -6.63 26.38
C LYS A 242 7.00 -6.03 25.00
N SER A 243 6.30 -4.89 24.94
CA SER A 243 5.98 -4.19 23.69
C SER A 243 7.20 -4.13 22.76
N THR A 244 6.97 -4.36 21.47
CA THR A 244 8.02 -4.37 20.45
C THR A 244 8.60 -2.98 20.18
N LYS A 245 8.02 -1.93 20.79
CA LYS A 245 8.18 -0.51 20.43
C LYS A 245 7.78 -0.19 18.99
N ASN A 246 7.18 -1.15 18.27
CA ASN A 246 6.67 -0.96 16.92
C ASN A 246 5.14 -0.99 16.94
N TYR A 247 4.53 0.18 16.73
CA TYR A 247 3.08 0.34 16.77
C TYR A 247 2.33 -0.59 15.81
N ALA A 248 2.85 -0.78 14.59
CA ALA A 248 2.20 -1.60 13.58
C ALA A 248 2.26 -3.10 13.92
N MET A 249 3.37 -3.57 14.47
CA MET A 249 3.48 -4.93 15.00
C MET A 249 2.57 -5.14 16.21
N ASP A 250 2.54 -4.20 17.16
CA ASP A 250 1.65 -4.26 18.33
C ASP A 250 0.17 -4.26 17.90
N LYS A 251 -0.18 -3.52 16.83
CA LYS A 251 -1.52 -3.57 16.20
C LYS A 251 -1.79 -4.93 15.56
N GLN A 252 -0.83 -5.51 14.84
CA GLN A 252 -0.98 -6.83 14.23
C GLN A 252 -1.21 -7.94 15.26
N LEU A 253 -0.52 -7.86 16.41
CA LEU A 253 -0.70 -8.80 17.52
C LEU A 253 -2.09 -8.68 18.14
N ARG A 254 -2.57 -7.45 18.31
CA ARG A 254 -3.94 -7.16 18.75
C ARG A 254 -4.97 -7.73 17.78
N ASP A 255 -4.76 -7.55 16.48
CA ASP A 255 -5.71 -7.99 15.43
C ASP A 255 -5.72 -9.52 15.31
N ALA A 256 -4.56 -10.18 15.49
CA ALA A 256 -4.48 -11.64 15.55
C ALA A 256 -5.19 -12.23 16.78
N TRP A 257 -5.09 -11.58 17.95
CA TRP A 257 -5.88 -11.96 19.14
C TRP A 257 -7.38 -11.79 18.90
N TYR A 258 -7.79 -10.68 18.28
CA TYR A 258 -9.19 -10.47 17.91
C TYR A 258 -9.70 -11.57 16.97
N LEU A 259 -8.95 -11.90 15.92
CA LEU A 259 -9.33 -12.98 15.01
C LEU A 259 -9.37 -14.33 15.73
N TRP A 260 -8.39 -14.65 16.58
CA TRP A 260 -8.35 -15.90 17.36
C TRP A 260 -9.64 -16.15 18.15
N SER A 261 -10.24 -15.10 18.74
CA SER A 261 -11.48 -15.21 19.51
C SER A 261 -12.75 -15.20 18.65
N ARG A 262 -12.66 -14.90 17.34
CA ARG A 262 -13.82 -14.67 16.48
C ARG A 262 -13.98 -15.68 15.34
N VAL A 263 -12.88 -16.15 14.77
CA VAL A 263 -12.90 -17.10 13.65
C VAL A 263 -13.45 -18.46 14.08
N ARG A 264 -14.25 -19.07 13.21
CA ARG A 264 -14.90 -20.36 13.47
C ARG A 264 -14.24 -21.47 12.66
N LYS A 265 -13.61 -21.17 11.52
CA LYS A 265 -12.91 -22.18 10.71
C LYS A 265 -11.64 -22.68 11.44
N PRO A 266 -11.46 -24.01 11.57
CA PRO A 266 -10.27 -24.58 12.20
C PRO A 266 -8.94 -24.11 11.58
N GLU A 267 -8.90 -23.96 10.25
CA GLU A 267 -7.73 -23.48 9.52
C GLU A 267 -7.33 -22.06 9.92
N HIS A 268 -8.28 -21.11 9.93
CA HIS A 268 -8.03 -19.74 10.35
C HIS A 268 -7.62 -19.66 11.82
N LYS A 269 -8.26 -20.48 12.66
CA LYS A 269 -7.93 -20.59 14.08
C LYS A 269 -6.49 -21.07 14.26
N GLN A 270 -6.09 -22.11 13.55
CA GLN A 270 -4.71 -22.61 13.53
C GLN A 270 -3.72 -21.54 13.07
N ARG A 271 -4.00 -20.82 11.97
CA ARG A 271 -3.13 -19.72 11.49
C ARG A 271 -2.94 -18.62 12.52
N CYS A 272 -4.00 -18.23 13.24
CA CYS A 272 -3.91 -17.27 14.33
C CYS A 272 -3.07 -17.81 15.49
N ALA A 273 -3.28 -19.06 15.88
CA ALA A 273 -2.48 -19.70 16.92
C ALA A 273 -1.00 -19.77 16.56
N GLU A 274 -0.66 -20.22 15.36
CA GLU A 274 0.71 -20.28 14.87
C GLU A 274 1.39 -18.91 14.93
N PHE A 275 0.73 -17.86 14.42
CA PHE A 275 1.26 -16.49 14.48
C PHE A 275 1.48 -16.01 15.92
N LEU A 276 0.47 -16.15 16.79
CA LEU A 276 0.56 -15.71 18.18
C LEU A 276 1.58 -16.54 18.99
N ARG A 277 1.69 -17.85 18.73
CA ARG A 277 2.71 -18.71 19.36
C ARG A 277 4.11 -18.37 18.87
N ALA A 278 4.28 -18.05 17.59
CA ALA A 278 5.54 -17.50 17.07
C ALA A 278 5.91 -16.19 17.80
N ALA A 279 4.90 -15.34 18.06
CA ALA A 279 5.08 -14.02 18.63
C ALA A 279 5.14 -13.95 20.18
N TYR A 280 4.82 -15.00 20.91
CA TYR A 280 4.91 -14.96 22.37
C TYR A 280 5.67 -16.15 22.95
N GLY A 281 6.07 -17.10 22.11
CA GLY A 281 6.65 -18.36 22.53
C GLY A 281 5.70 -19.09 23.50
N ASP A 282 6.28 -19.64 24.56
CA ASP A 282 5.54 -20.48 25.52
C ASP A 282 4.62 -19.71 26.47
N LYS A 283 4.72 -18.38 26.51
CA LYS A 283 3.94 -17.53 27.43
C LYS A 283 3.16 -16.48 26.62
N PRO A 284 2.05 -16.88 25.97
CA PRO A 284 1.18 -15.94 25.28
C PRO A 284 0.75 -14.82 26.23
N ASP A 285 0.95 -13.59 25.80
CA ASP A 285 0.49 -12.40 26.51
C ASP A 285 -0.58 -11.69 25.67
N VAL A 286 -1.61 -11.20 26.33
CA VAL A 286 -2.68 -10.44 25.67
C VAL A 286 -2.28 -8.97 25.78
N PRO A 287 -2.14 -8.24 24.66
CA PRO A 287 -1.84 -6.82 24.71
C PRO A 287 -2.80 -6.08 25.65
N ALA A 288 -2.27 -5.25 26.54
CA ALA A 288 -3.03 -4.47 27.51
C ALA A 288 -3.81 -3.32 26.84
N ARG A 289 -4.69 -3.64 25.89
CA ARG A 289 -5.64 -2.72 25.27
C ARG A 289 -7.02 -2.98 25.82
N SER A 290 -7.65 -1.93 26.34
CA SER A 290 -8.89 -1.99 27.12
C SER A 290 -9.99 -2.83 26.48
N PHE A 291 -10.18 -2.77 25.16
CA PHE A 291 -11.23 -3.52 24.48
C PHE A 291 -10.96 -5.02 24.33
N LEU A 292 -9.70 -5.46 24.23
CA LEU A 292 -9.37 -6.90 24.15
C LEU A 292 -9.62 -7.61 25.48
N LEU A 293 -9.44 -6.92 26.61
CA LEU A 293 -9.74 -7.44 27.94
C LEU A 293 -11.22 -7.84 28.12
N PHE A 294 -12.12 -7.21 27.36
CA PHE A 294 -13.55 -7.55 27.35
C PHE A 294 -13.92 -8.61 26.31
N ARG A 295 -12.99 -8.99 25.41
CA ARG A 295 -13.24 -9.91 24.28
C ARG A 295 -12.53 -11.26 24.43
N ILE A 296 -11.35 -11.30 25.04
CA ILE A 296 -10.55 -12.51 25.21
C ILE A 296 -10.87 -13.15 26.56
N SER A 297 -11.30 -14.41 26.54
CA SER A 297 -11.57 -15.18 27.76
C SER A 297 -10.31 -15.87 28.30
N PRO A 298 -10.26 -16.24 29.59
CA PRO A 298 -9.20 -17.09 30.13
C PRO A 298 -9.05 -18.43 29.39
N ASP A 299 -10.14 -18.94 28.80
CA ASP A 299 -10.12 -20.20 28.05
C ASP A 299 -9.51 -20.02 26.64
N ASP A 300 -9.68 -18.86 26.01
CA ASP A 300 -8.96 -18.54 24.76
C ASP A 300 -7.44 -18.53 24.96
N VAL A 301 -6.98 -18.01 26.10
CA VAL A 301 -5.54 -17.99 26.45
C VAL A 301 -5.03 -19.39 26.72
N LYS A 302 -5.78 -20.22 27.47
CA LYS A 302 -5.42 -21.64 27.70
C LYS A 302 -5.38 -22.43 26.40
N ALA A 303 -6.37 -22.25 25.53
CA ALA A 303 -6.46 -22.92 24.24
C ALA A 303 -5.28 -22.53 23.33
N LEU A 304 -4.89 -21.26 23.34
CA LEU A 304 -3.70 -20.80 22.61
C LEU A 304 -2.42 -21.41 23.18
N ALA A 305 -2.25 -21.41 24.51
CA ALA A 305 -1.08 -21.99 25.15
C ALA A 305 -0.90 -23.49 24.87
N ALA A 306 -1.99 -24.21 24.62
CA ALA A 306 -1.98 -25.62 24.22
C ALA A 306 -1.69 -25.84 22.72
N ALA A 307 -1.69 -24.79 21.90
CA ALA A 307 -1.39 -24.91 20.48
C ALA A 307 0.11 -25.15 20.22
N PRO A 308 0.48 -25.93 19.19
CA PRO A 308 1.87 -26.19 18.87
C PRO A 308 2.69 -24.90 18.67
N PRO A 309 3.97 -24.87 19.09
CA PRO A 309 4.84 -23.75 18.80
C PRO A 309 5.08 -23.64 17.29
N ALA A 310 5.25 -22.41 16.80
CA ALA A 310 5.61 -22.17 15.42
C ALA A 310 7.10 -22.49 15.15
N PRO A 311 7.48 -22.74 13.89
CA PRO A 311 8.88 -22.85 13.49
C PRO A 311 9.72 -21.63 13.89
N ALA A 312 11.01 -21.84 14.14
CA ALA A 312 11.93 -20.77 14.55
C ALA A 312 12.15 -19.69 13.47
N ASP A 313 11.87 -20.01 12.21
CA ASP A 313 11.99 -19.15 11.04
C ASP A 313 10.65 -18.58 10.56
N TYR A 314 9.59 -18.63 11.39
CA TYR A 314 8.23 -18.20 11.01
C TYR A 314 8.16 -16.78 10.43
N PHE A 315 9.03 -15.89 10.92
CA PHE A 315 9.13 -14.50 10.50
C PHE A 315 10.33 -14.24 9.58
N ALA A 316 10.92 -15.24 8.94
CA ALA A 316 11.92 -15.00 7.91
C ALA A 316 11.25 -14.39 6.66
N GLY A 317 11.13 -13.06 6.65
CA GLY A 317 10.52 -12.31 5.55
C GLY A 317 11.28 -12.51 4.25
N LYS A 318 10.54 -12.84 3.19
CA LYS A 318 11.06 -13.00 1.82
C LYS A 318 10.71 -11.79 0.97
N SER A 319 11.49 -11.54 -0.07
CA SER A 319 11.12 -10.58 -1.11
C SER A 319 9.81 -10.98 -1.75
N VAL A 320 8.91 -10.01 -1.95
CA VAL A 320 7.53 -10.25 -2.34
C VAL A 320 7.05 -9.20 -3.34
N LEU A 321 6.18 -9.63 -4.25
CA LEU A 321 5.51 -8.78 -5.21
C LEU A 321 4.00 -8.79 -4.94
N TYR A 322 3.45 -7.63 -4.65
CA TYR A 322 2.00 -7.42 -4.50
C TYR A 322 1.48 -6.63 -5.69
N GLY A 323 1.32 -7.30 -6.85
CA GLY A 323 0.89 -6.63 -8.07
C GLY A 323 -0.60 -6.22 -8.08
N GLY A 324 -1.39 -6.62 -7.09
CA GLY A 324 -2.74 -6.11 -6.86
C GLY A 324 -2.73 -4.64 -6.40
N LYS A 325 -1.79 -4.31 -5.52
CA LYS A 325 -1.53 -2.96 -5.02
C LYS A 325 -0.48 -2.22 -5.85
N GLY A 326 0.45 -2.97 -6.43
CA GLY A 326 1.62 -2.48 -7.14
C GLY A 326 2.79 -2.14 -6.22
N TYR A 327 3.07 -3.00 -5.24
CA TYR A 327 4.29 -2.94 -4.44
C TYR A 327 5.25 -4.06 -4.82
N ALA A 328 6.53 -3.76 -4.98
CA ALA A 328 7.59 -4.75 -5.01
C ALA A 328 8.53 -4.51 -3.82
N ILE A 329 8.67 -5.51 -2.96
CA ILE A 329 9.44 -5.41 -1.73
C ILE A 329 10.61 -6.38 -1.81
N LEU A 330 11.84 -5.86 -1.76
CA LEU A 330 13.05 -6.65 -1.60
C LEU A 330 13.44 -6.70 -0.13
N ARG A 331 13.80 -7.88 0.37
CA ARG A 331 14.24 -8.13 1.74
C ARG A 331 15.51 -8.97 1.71
N GLY A 332 16.53 -8.49 2.40
CA GLY A 332 17.81 -9.18 2.52
C GLY A 332 18.30 -9.29 3.96
N GLY A 333 19.38 -10.03 4.09
CA GLY A 333 20.13 -10.19 5.32
C GLY A 333 19.57 -11.12 6.38
N THR A 334 20.34 -11.22 7.47
CA THR A 334 19.97 -11.99 8.66
C THR A 334 19.04 -11.17 9.55
N PRO A 335 18.34 -11.76 10.55
CA PRO A 335 17.54 -10.98 11.49
C PRO A 335 18.31 -9.84 12.18
N SER A 336 19.61 -10.02 12.45
CA SER A 336 20.47 -8.98 13.04
C SER A 336 20.96 -7.92 12.05
N ALA A 337 20.84 -8.15 10.75
CA ALA A 337 21.33 -7.28 9.68
C ALA A 337 20.27 -7.03 8.60
N SER A 338 18.99 -7.08 9.00
CA SER A 338 17.89 -7.04 8.05
C SER A 338 17.78 -5.67 7.39
N HIS A 339 17.57 -5.69 6.09
CA HIS A 339 17.48 -4.51 5.23
C HIS A 339 16.57 -4.82 4.05
N GLY A 340 16.22 -3.79 3.28
CA GLY A 340 15.38 -3.96 2.11
C GLY A 340 14.94 -2.65 1.50
N LEU A 341 14.10 -2.76 0.48
CA LEU A 341 13.44 -1.61 -0.14
C LEU A 341 12.02 -1.97 -0.60
N GLN A 342 11.19 -0.95 -0.79
CA GLN A 342 9.90 -1.04 -1.46
C GLN A 342 9.91 -0.14 -2.70
N LEU A 343 9.46 -0.67 -3.84
CA LEU A 343 9.11 0.07 -5.05
C LEU A 343 7.59 0.17 -5.16
N LEU A 344 7.07 1.39 -5.31
CA LEU A 344 5.68 1.68 -5.62
C LEU A 344 5.51 1.86 -7.13
N PHE A 345 4.93 0.86 -7.79
CA PHE A 345 4.63 0.89 -9.22
C PHE A 345 3.13 0.84 -9.53
N GLY A 346 2.27 0.72 -8.52
CA GLY A 346 0.83 0.59 -8.67
C GLY A 346 0.09 1.88 -8.94
N ALA A 347 -1.21 1.74 -9.15
CA ALA A 347 -2.12 2.87 -9.20
C ALA A 347 -2.23 3.56 -7.83
N LEU A 348 -2.26 4.89 -7.87
CA LEU A 348 -2.47 5.74 -6.73
C LEU A 348 -3.96 6.09 -6.62
N TYR A 349 -4.50 6.06 -5.41
CA TYR A 349 -5.89 6.40 -5.10
C TYR A 349 -5.94 7.51 -4.04
N GLU A 350 -7.13 7.76 -3.48
CA GLU A 350 -7.31 8.62 -2.31
C GLU A 350 -6.26 8.34 -1.24
N HIS A 351 -5.78 9.39 -0.58
CA HIS A 351 -4.67 9.32 0.38
C HIS A 351 -3.33 8.82 -0.20
N GLY A 352 -3.22 8.68 -1.51
CA GLY A 352 -1.95 8.58 -2.22
C GLY A 352 -1.34 9.95 -2.49
N GLN A 353 -0.01 9.97 -2.62
CA GLN A 353 0.76 11.14 -3.02
C GLN A 353 1.18 10.98 -4.49
N ALA A 354 1.78 12.00 -5.11
CA ALA A 354 2.18 11.94 -6.53
C ALA A 354 3.44 11.07 -6.73
N GLU A 355 3.33 9.79 -6.40
CA GLU A 355 4.39 8.80 -6.28
C GLU A 355 4.31 7.73 -7.37
N CYS A 356 5.08 7.88 -8.44
CA CYS A 356 5.12 6.89 -9.53
C CYS A 356 6.53 6.35 -9.69
N LEU A 357 6.69 5.05 -9.45
CA LEU A 357 8.01 4.40 -9.32
C LEU A 357 8.83 4.97 -8.15
N SER A 358 8.19 5.60 -7.15
CA SER A 358 8.87 6.01 -5.92
C SER A 358 9.37 4.79 -5.15
N TRP A 359 10.37 4.99 -4.30
CA TRP A 359 10.88 3.91 -3.48
C TRP A 359 11.42 4.38 -2.14
N LEU A 360 11.33 3.47 -1.18
CA LEU A 360 11.75 3.66 0.20
C LEU A 360 12.74 2.56 0.56
N PHE A 361 13.74 2.87 1.37
CA PHE A 361 14.81 1.93 1.70
C PHE A 361 15.17 1.91 3.18
N TYR A 362 15.45 0.70 3.67
CA TYR A 362 15.54 0.39 5.09
C TYR A 362 16.78 -0.42 5.39
N ASN A 363 17.48 -0.05 6.46
CA ASN A 363 18.66 -0.76 6.95
C ASN A 363 18.70 -0.67 8.46
N LEU A 364 19.19 -1.72 9.12
CA LEU A 364 19.37 -1.75 10.58
C LEU A 364 18.12 -1.36 11.38
N GLY A 365 16.92 -1.67 10.85
CA GLY A 365 15.66 -1.43 11.53
C GLY A 365 15.09 -0.01 11.45
N ALA A 366 15.63 0.83 10.55
CA ALA A 366 15.21 2.21 10.33
C ALA A 366 15.01 2.50 8.83
N GLU A 367 14.12 3.45 8.54
CA GLU A 367 13.98 4.04 7.22
C GLU A 367 15.09 5.05 6.98
N TRP A 368 15.83 4.93 5.88
CA TRP A 368 16.90 5.86 5.53
C TRP A 368 16.54 6.76 4.35
N SER A 369 15.56 6.38 3.54
CA SER A 369 14.85 7.32 2.66
C SER A 369 14.18 8.39 3.51
N TYR A 370 14.01 9.59 2.94
CA TYR A 370 13.16 10.60 3.55
C TYR A 370 11.88 10.69 2.72
N ASP A 371 10.78 10.17 3.27
CA ASP A 371 9.46 10.49 2.78
C ASP A 371 8.79 11.50 3.73
N PRO A 372 8.20 12.60 3.23
CA PRO A 372 7.55 13.58 4.10
C PRO A 372 6.30 13.04 4.83
N GLY A 373 5.70 11.93 4.38
CA GLY A 373 4.53 11.29 4.98
C GLY A 373 3.29 12.20 5.06
N TYR A 374 2.42 11.96 6.04
CA TYR A 374 1.20 12.74 6.28
C TYR A 374 1.42 13.90 7.25
N CYS A 375 0.92 15.06 6.87
CA CYS A 375 0.84 16.29 7.64
C CYS A 375 -0.47 17.03 7.28
N ASP A 376 -0.64 18.26 7.75
CA ASP A 376 -1.86 19.03 7.50
C ASP A 376 -1.67 20.20 6.52
N ALA A 377 -2.80 20.81 6.15
CA ALA A 377 -2.91 22.07 5.41
C ALA A 377 -1.97 22.18 4.19
N GLN A 378 -1.32 23.33 4.02
CA GLN A 378 -0.59 23.70 2.81
C GLN A 378 0.70 22.91 2.63
N TYR A 379 1.30 22.43 3.72
CA TYR A 379 2.45 21.53 3.64
C TYR A 379 2.07 20.19 3.02
N ARG A 380 0.94 19.59 3.43
CA ARG A 380 0.46 18.33 2.84
C ARG A 380 0.28 18.46 1.34
N PHE A 381 -0.54 19.42 0.92
CA PHE A 381 -0.93 19.50 -0.49
C PHE A 381 0.15 20.10 -1.39
N GLY A 382 0.98 21.01 -0.87
CA GLY A 382 2.01 21.70 -1.64
C GLY A 382 3.38 21.00 -1.66
N TRP A 383 3.72 20.29 -0.59
CA TRP A 383 5.01 19.61 -0.46
C TRP A 383 4.85 18.10 -0.35
N ALA A 384 4.19 17.59 0.69
CA ALA A 384 4.20 16.16 0.97
C ALA A 384 3.57 15.32 -0.15
N SER A 385 2.58 15.86 -0.87
CA SER A 385 1.97 15.18 -2.01
C SER A 385 2.68 15.42 -3.36
N ALA A 386 3.78 16.18 -3.39
CA ALA A 386 4.42 16.61 -4.63
C ALA A 386 5.51 15.63 -5.08
N SER A 387 5.65 15.38 -6.38
CA SER A 387 6.56 14.35 -6.89
C SER A 387 8.02 14.59 -6.53
N VAL A 388 8.45 15.85 -6.45
CA VAL A 388 9.83 16.22 -6.10
C VAL A 388 10.21 15.87 -4.65
N SER A 389 9.23 15.74 -3.75
CA SER A 389 9.50 15.36 -2.35
C SER A 389 9.80 13.88 -2.16
N HIS A 390 9.57 13.05 -3.18
CA HIS A 390 9.80 11.60 -3.15
C HIS A 390 11.00 11.18 -4.02
N GLN A 391 11.56 10.02 -3.73
CA GLN A 391 12.64 9.42 -4.53
C GLN A 391 12.11 8.95 -5.88
N GLN A 392 12.02 9.84 -6.87
CA GLN A 392 11.55 9.51 -8.23
C GLN A 392 12.13 10.41 -9.31
N VAL A 393 11.88 10.03 -10.57
CA VAL A 393 12.12 10.90 -11.71
C VAL A 393 10.87 11.75 -11.96
N THR A 394 11.06 13.02 -12.24
CA THR A 394 10.00 13.93 -12.67
C THR A 394 10.29 14.50 -14.06
N PHE A 395 9.25 14.89 -14.78
CA PHE A 395 9.33 15.49 -16.11
C PHE A 395 8.83 16.93 -16.03
N ASN A 396 9.57 17.86 -16.63
CA ASN A 396 9.25 19.29 -16.67
C ASN A 396 8.97 19.92 -15.29
N ALA A 397 9.54 19.32 -14.22
CA ALA A 397 9.26 19.66 -12.82
C ALA A 397 7.76 19.73 -12.49
N LYS A 398 7.03 18.70 -12.94
CA LYS A 398 5.61 18.49 -12.66
C LYS A 398 5.38 17.30 -11.76
N ASN A 399 4.20 17.28 -11.15
CA ASN A 399 3.70 16.13 -10.41
C ASN A 399 3.26 15.02 -11.37
N ALA A 400 3.55 13.78 -10.99
CA ALA A 400 3.03 12.60 -11.65
C ALA A 400 1.49 12.58 -11.57
N LEU A 401 0.87 12.10 -12.64
CA LEU A 401 -0.57 11.86 -12.65
C LEU A 401 -0.87 10.53 -11.94
N PRO A 402 -1.81 10.51 -10.98
CA PRO A 402 -2.28 9.29 -10.34
C PRO A 402 -3.20 8.53 -11.30
N SER A 403 -2.66 8.03 -12.41
CA SER A 403 -3.44 7.36 -13.46
C SER A 403 -2.76 6.09 -13.95
N GLY A 404 -3.55 5.04 -14.15
CA GLY A 404 -3.07 3.72 -14.56
C GLY A 404 -2.23 3.01 -13.50
N SER A 405 -1.74 1.82 -13.85
CA SER A 405 -0.77 1.07 -13.06
C SER A 405 0.50 0.89 -13.88
N GLY A 406 1.63 0.78 -13.19
CA GLY A 406 2.89 0.32 -13.78
C GLY A 406 2.94 -1.19 -14.01
N GLU A 407 4.02 -1.61 -14.67
CA GLU A 407 4.27 -2.99 -15.09
C GLU A 407 5.66 -3.43 -14.62
N ILE A 408 5.77 -4.67 -14.14
CA ILE A 408 7.08 -5.29 -13.82
C ILE A 408 7.72 -5.79 -15.12
N LEU A 409 8.97 -5.37 -15.34
CA LEU A 409 9.82 -5.79 -16.45
C LEU A 409 10.79 -6.92 -16.05
N ALA A 410 11.28 -6.90 -14.80
CA ALA A 410 12.19 -7.92 -14.29
C ALA A 410 12.03 -8.10 -12.77
N TRP A 411 12.22 -9.32 -12.28
CA TRP A 411 12.09 -9.65 -10.86
C TRP A 411 13.03 -10.79 -10.47
N GLN A 412 13.98 -10.50 -9.58
CA GLN A 412 14.84 -11.49 -8.95
C GLN A 412 14.81 -11.31 -7.42
N PRO A 413 13.97 -12.08 -6.70
CA PRO A 413 13.77 -11.96 -5.25
C PRO A 413 14.76 -12.75 -4.39
N ASP A 414 15.57 -13.63 -5.00
CA ASP A 414 16.34 -14.65 -4.30
C ASP A 414 17.85 -14.42 -4.46
N GLY A 415 18.64 -14.94 -3.52
CA GLY A 415 20.09 -14.86 -3.57
C GLY A 415 20.66 -13.63 -2.87
N SER A 416 21.97 -13.43 -3.02
CA SER A 416 22.67 -12.30 -2.41
C SER A 416 22.69 -11.06 -3.31
N ALA A 417 22.31 -11.19 -4.57
CA ALA A 417 21.89 -10.09 -5.44
C ALA A 417 20.40 -10.23 -5.79
N GLN A 418 19.62 -9.21 -5.45
CA GLN A 418 18.20 -9.16 -5.74
C GLN A 418 17.87 -7.89 -6.52
N TYR A 419 16.84 -7.93 -7.37
CA TYR A 419 16.40 -6.75 -8.10
C TYR A 419 14.94 -6.78 -8.56
N VAL A 420 14.42 -5.59 -8.84
CA VAL A 420 13.14 -5.36 -9.52
C VAL A 420 13.31 -4.28 -10.57
N ARG A 421 12.78 -4.50 -11.77
CA ARG A 421 12.63 -3.47 -12.80
C ARG A 421 11.16 -3.28 -13.10
N ALA A 422 10.70 -2.04 -13.17
CA ALA A 422 9.32 -1.69 -13.52
C ALA A 422 9.26 -0.48 -14.45
N LYS A 423 8.14 -0.31 -15.15
CA LYS A 423 7.80 0.88 -15.94
C LYS A 423 6.47 1.46 -15.51
N HIS A 424 6.28 2.76 -15.70
CA HIS A 424 5.01 3.44 -15.43
C HIS A 424 4.61 4.37 -16.58
N PRO A 425 4.00 3.85 -17.66
CA PRO A 425 3.82 4.58 -18.92
C PRO A 425 2.85 5.77 -18.81
N TYR A 426 2.00 5.82 -17.78
CA TYR A 426 0.95 6.82 -17.63
C TYR A 426 1.31 8.00 -16.71
N SER A 427 2.46 7.94 -16.03
CA SER A 427 2.80 8.86 -14.92
C SER A 427 2.99 10.30 -15.39
N TYR A 428 3.60 10.50 -16.56
CA TYR A 428 3.98 11.83 -17.08
C TYR A 428 3.57 12.02 -18.55
N VAL A 429 2.52 11.34 -19.00
CA VAL A 429 2.08 11.38 -20.41
C VAL A 429 1.73 12.81 -20.87
N ARG A 430 1.18 13.64 -19.98
CA ARG A 430 0.86 15.06 -20.27
C ARG A 430 2.10 15.93 -20.41
N GLU A 431 3.22 15.50 -19.85
CA GLU A 431 4.51 16.18 -19.88
C GLU A 431 5.40 15.70 -21.05
N GLY A 432 4.83 14.89 -21.95
CA GLY A 432 5.54 14.36 -23.12
C GLY A 432 6.50 13.22 -22.80
N ALA A 433 6.37 12.56 -21.64
CA ALA A 433 7.18 11.38 -21.32
C ALA A 433 6.83 10.22 -22.28
N LEU A 434 7.86 9.69 -22.93
CA LEU A 434 7.78 8.51 -23.80
C LEU A 434 8.18 7.23 -23.04
N ARG A 435 9.05 7.37 -22.04
CA ARG A 435 9.57 6.27 -21.25
C ARG A 435 9.84 6.72 -19.81
N ASN A 436 9.37 5.92 -18.85
CA ASN A 436 9.67 6.08 -17.43
C ASN A 436 9.80 4.68 -16.81
N GLU A 437 11.03 4.25 -16.57
CA GLU A 437 11.37 2.95 -16.00
C GLU A 437 12.36 3.09 -14.86
N ARG A 438 12.35 2.12 -13.96
CA ARG A 438 13.27 2.06 -12.83
C ARG A 438 13.65 0.63 -12.51
N LEU A 439 14.94 0.41 -12.36
CA LEU A 439 15.55 -0.79 -11.79
C LEU A 439 16.06 -0.45 -10.40
N LEU A 440 15.62 -1.19 -9.39
CA LEU A 440 16.20 -1.20 -8.06
C LEU A 440 16.85 -2.55 -7.80
N GLY A 441 18.06 -2.54 -7.26
CA GLY A 441 18.79 -3.73 -6.85
C GLY A 441 19.42 -3.57 -5.48
N GLN A 442 19.67 -4.70 -4.81
CA GLN A 442 20.46 -4.78 -3.59
C GLN A 442 21.48 -5.90 -3.68
N ALA A 443 22.60 -5.72 -3.00
CA ALA A 443 23.66 -6.70 -2.88
C ALA A 443 24.05 -6.89 -1.41
N ASP A 444 24.05 -8.14 -0.97
CA ASP A 444 24.33 -8.54 0.40
C ASP A 444 25.78 -9.05 0.51
N ALA A 445 26.46 -8.76 1.61
CA ALA A 445 27.74 -9.35 1.97
C ALA A 445 27.56 -10.82 2.39
N PRO A 446 28.63 -11.64 2.42
CA PRO A 446 28.56 -13.04 2.84
C PRO A 446 28.01 -13.26 4.26
N ASP A 447 28.12 -12.25 5.14
CA ASP A 447 27.56 -12.27 6.50
C ASP A 447 26.07 -11.85 6.56
N GLY A 448 25.48 -11.51 5.41
CA GLY A 448 24.11 -11.03 5.26
C GLY A 448 23.92 -9.55 5.61
N SER A 449 24.98 -8.79 5.87
CA SER A 449 24.86 -7.32 5.93
C SER A 449 24.74 -6.72 4.53
N LEU A 450 24.15 -5.54 4.40
CA LEU A 450 24.04 -4.85 3.11
C LEU A 450 25.43 -4.38 2.63
N ASP A 451 25.83 -4.70 1.40
CA ASP A 451 26.96 -4.04 0.74
C ASP A 451 26.51 -2.69 0.17
N TYR A 452 25.48 -2.70 -0.70
CA TYR A 452 24.93 -1.50 -1.32
C TYR A 452 23.55 -1.74 -1.96
N TRP A 453 22.85 -0.64 -2.24
CA TRP A 453 21.74 -0.57 -3.19
C TRP A 453 22.17 0.07 -4.50
N ILE A 454 21.50 -0.29 -5.58
CA ILE A 454 21.63 0.36 -6.89
C ILE A 454 20.24 0.77 -7.41
N ASP A 455 20.08 2.02 -7.81
CA ASP A 455 18.90 2.54 -8.51
C ASP A 455 19.34 3.02 -9.90
N ILE A 456 18.71 2.51 -10.94
CA ILE A 456 18.90 2.94 -12.33
C ILE A 456 17.54 3.32 -12.89
N SER A 457 17.32 4.61 -13.08
CA SER A 457 16.13 5.14 -13.74
C SER A 457 16.41 5.44 -15.21
N ILE A 458 15.48 5.05 -16.09
CA ILE A 458 15.55 5.30 -17.54
C ILE A 458 14.36 6.18 -17.93
N ALA A 459 14.65 7.36 -18.44
CA ALA A 459 13.66 8.38 -18.76
C ALA A 459 13.85 8.92 -20.18
N GLN A 460 12.75 9.13 -20.93
CA GLN A 460 12.79 9.66 -22.29
C GLN A 460 11.58 10.55 -22.57
N GLY A 461 11.76 11.58 -23.39
CA GLY A 461 10.74 12.59 -23.69
C GLY A 461 10.71 13.73 -22.66
N GLY A 462 9.75 14.64 -22.80
CA GLY A 462 9.72 15.91 -22.07
C GLY A 462 10.77 16.92 -22.51
N GLU A 463 10.73 18.12 -21.93
CA GLU A 463 11.72 19.19 -22.17
C GLU A 463 12.95 18.98 -21.28
N PHE A 464 12.75 18.54 -20.04
CA PHE A 464 13.81 18.12 -19.13
C PHE A 464 13.30 17.10 -18.10
N ARG A 465 14.24 16.41 -17.46
CA ARG A 465 13.99 15.31 -16.53
C ARG A 465 14.87 15.48 -15.31
N ASP A 466 14.28 15.33 -14.14
CA ASP A 466 14.94 15.48 -12.84
C ASP A 466 14.89 14.16 -12.06
N ASP A 467 16.05 13.60 -11.70
CA ASP A 467 16.17 12.56 -10.68
C ASP A 467 16.61 13.18 -9.35
N SER A 468 15.87 12.93 -8.28
CA SER A 468 16.20 13.41 -6.94
C SER A 468 16.83 12.32 -6.07
N TYR A 469 17.70 12.76 -5.16
CA TYR A 469 18.14 11.99 -4.00
C TYR A 469 18.14 12.86 -2.74
N HIS A 470 17.53 12.32 -1.70
CA HIS A 470 17.45 12.85 -0.34
C HIS A 470 17.40 11.68 0.66
N SER A 471 17.60 11.96 1.94
CA SER A 471 17.59 10.93 3.00
C SER A 471 17.26 11.58 4.33
N VAL A 472 17.10 10.79 5.38
CA VAL A 472 16.92 11.28 6.77
C VAL A 472 18.15 12.01 7.34
N MET A 473 19.16 12.31 6.53
CA MET A 473 20.39 12.98 6.94
C MET A 473 20.24 14.49 6.84
N SER A 474 20.74 15.22 7.84
CA SER A 474 20.66 16.69 7.85
C SER A 474 21.89 17.38 7.26
N LYS A 475 22.99 16.64 7.03
CA LYS A 475 24.23 17.16 6.47
C LYS A 475 24.61 16.43 5.18
N MET A 476 25.25 17.16 4.28
CA MET A 476 25.74 16.66 3.00
C MET A 476 27.10 17.27 2.66
N GLU A 477 28.04 16.40 2.29
CA GLU A 477 29.41 16.71 1.91
C GLU A 477 29.68 16.20 0.49
N THR A 478 30.46 16.97 -0.28
CA THR A 478 30.81 16.63 -1.66
C THR A 478 32.08 17.37 -2.08
N ARG A 479 32.76 16.84 -3.10
CA ARG A 479 33.87 17.52 -3.78
C ARG A 479 33.42 18.36 -4.97
N LEU A 480 32.17 18.20 -5.41
CA LEU A 480 31.62 18.98 -6.50
C LEU A 480 31.38 20.41 -6.02
N GLU A 481 31.96 21.39 -6.73
CA GLU A 481 31.80 22.80 -6.37
C GLU A 481 30.48 23.35 -6.92
N PHE A 482 29.63 23.86 -6.02
CA PHE A 482 28.35 24.43 -6.37
C PHE A 482 28.39 25.95 -6.33
N THR A 483 27.80 26.58 -7.35
CA THR A 483 27.57 28.02 -7.41
C THR A 483 26.17 28.33 -6.87
N PRO A 484 26.03 29.15 -5.81
CA PRO A 484 24.71 29.56 -5.31
C PRO A 484 23.84 30.18 -6.40
N MET A 485 22.55 29.91 -6.33
CA MET A 485 21.55 30.46 -7.22
C MET A 485 20.60 31.37 -6.45
N ASP A 486 20.17 32.45 -7.08
CA ASP A 486 19.17 33.35 -6.49
C ASP A 486 17.76 32.75 -6.48
N GLN A 487 17.51 31.75 -7.34
CA GLN A 487 16.25 31.03 -7.47
C GLN A 487 16.45 29.61 -8.00
N PHE A 488 15.75 28.64 -7.41
CA PHE A 488 15.60 27.27 -7.92
C PHE A 488 14.30 27.13 -8.73
N ALA A 489 13.30 27.85 -8.24
CA ALA A 489 11.91 27.77 -8.59
C ALA A 489 11.69 28.02 -10.08
N LEU A 490 10.88 27.16 -10.70
CA LEU A 490 10.27 27.47 -12.00
C LEU A 490 9.31 28.68 -11.89
N GLY A 491 8.79 28.96 -10.70
CA GLY A 491 7.86 30.07 -10.43
C GLY A 491 8.48 31.39 -9.96
N GLY A 492 9.81 31.50 -9.83
CA GLY A 492 10.49 32.71 -9.35
C GLY A 492 10.44 32.93 -7.82
N ASP A 493 10.51 34.20 -7.37
CA ASP A 493 10.74 34.59 -5.96
C ASP A 493 9.50 34.51 -5.03
N ARG A 494 8.37 33.93 -5.47
CA ARG A 494 7.08 34.04 -4.77
C ARG A 494 7.11 33.61 -3.29
N PHE A 495 7.72 32.46 -2.99
CA PHE A 495 7.77 31.92 -1.62
C PHE A 495 9.10 32.19 -0.91
N LYS A 496 9.93 33.08 -1.46
CA LYS A 496 11.23 33.42 -0.89
C LYS A 496 11.09 34.01 0.51
N GLY A 497 11.81 33.43 1.46
CA GLY A 497 11.77 33.83 2.87
C GLY A 497 10.53 33.37 3.65
N GLN A 498 9.59 32.66 3.01
CA GLN A 498 8.48 32.03 3.71
C GLN A 498 8.91 30.71 4.38
N HIS A 499 8.15 30.30 5.38
CA HIS A 499 8.32 29.07 6.15
C HIS A 499 6.97 28.52 6.61
N PHE A 500 6.90 27.23 6.89
CA PHE A 500 5.69 26.63 7.46
C PHE A 500 5.54 26.97 8.95
N LEU A 501 4.33 27.33 9.33
CA LEU A 501 3.90 27.59 10.69
C LEU A 501 3.61 26.29 11.44
N PRO A 502 3.44 26.31 12.78
CA PRO A 502 3.08 25.14 13.58
C PRO A 502 1.80 24.42 13.15
N ASP A 503 0.88 25.12 12.48
CA ASP A 503 -0.36 24.56 11.93
C ASP A 503 -0.25 24.14 10.46
N TYR A 504 0.99 24.03 9.95
CA TYR A 504 1.33 23.64 8.58
C TYR A 504 0.85 24.60 7.47
N ARG A 505 0.39 25.81 7.83
CA ARG A 505 0.16 26.90 6.88
C ARG A 505 1.46 27.61 6.56
N LEU A 506 1.58 28.15 5.36
CA LEU A 506 2.72 28.95 4.94
C LEU A 506 2.58 30.38 5.51
N SER A 507 3.65 30.89 6.15
CA SER A 507 3.66 32.14 6.94
C SER A 507 3.26 33.42 6.20
N GLY A 508 3.22 33.42 4.87
CA GLY A 508 2.73 34.54 4.04
C GLY A 508 1.37 34.32 3.39
N GLU A 509 0.76 33.15 3.56
CA GLU A 509 -0.45 32.71 2.84
C GLU A 509 -1.50 32.17 3.83
N THR A 510 -1.54 32.72 5.06
CA THR A 510 -2.43 32.26 6.13
C THR A 510 -3.91 32.59 5.91
N ASP A 511 -4.19 33.55 5.01
CA ASP A 511 -5.53 33.91 4.53
C ASP A 511 -6.12 32.87 3.58
N LYS A 512 -5.30 31.98 3.01
CA LYS A 512 -5.76 30.92 2.12
C LYS A 512 -6.51 29.84 2.87
N ALA A 513 -7.43 29.19 2.14
CA ALA A 513 -8.21 28.07 2.66
C ALA A 513 -7.30 26.89 3.02
N TYR A 514 -7.79 26.01 3.91
CA TYR A 514 -7.08 24.83 4.38
C TYR A 514 -6.54 23.93 3.26
N TYR A 515 -7.33 23.74 2.20
CA TYR A 515 -7.00 22.90 1.03
C TYR A 515 -6.33 23.67 -0.11
N TRP A 516 -5.89 24.90 0.11
CA TRP A 516 -5.16 25.65 -0.91
C TRP A 516 -3.79 25.02 -1.16
N ILE A 517 -3.44 24.86 -2.44
CA ILE A 517 -2.21 24.19 -2.88
C ILE A 517 -1.21 25.25 -3.33
N PRO A 518 -0.04 25.39 -2.68
CA PRO A 518 1.08 26.18 -3.18
C PRO A 518 1.45 25.80 -4.62
N GLU A 519 1.68 26.78 -5.48
CA GLU A 519 1.99 26.54 -6.89
C GLU A 519 3.43 26.04 -7.12
N GLY A 520 3.66 25.44 -8.28
CA GLY A 520 4.98 24.98 -8.71
C GLY A 520 5.32 23.55 -8.33
N ASP A 521 4.32 22.73 -8.00
CA ASP A 521 4.46 21.27 -7.88
C ASP A 521 5.61 20.87 -6.91
N GLY A 522 5.71 21.57 -5.78
CA GLY A 522 6.74 21.40 -4.75
C GLY A 522 8.08 22.10 -5.03
N TYR A 523 8.45 22.34 -6.29
CA TYR A 523 9.74 22.95 -6.65
C TYR A 523 9.94 24.35 -6.08
N ASN A 524 8.86 25.11 -5.91
CA ASN A 524 8.92 26.45 -5.33
C ASN A 524 9.10 26.44 -3.79
N LEU A 525 9.07 25.27 -3.15
CA LEU A 525 9.27 25.08 -1.71
C LEU A 525 10.67 24.53 -1.38
N LEU A 526 11.52 24.33 -2.38
CA LEU A 526 12.94 24.05 -2.21
C LEU A 526 13.71 25.34 -1.99
N VAL A 527 14.57 25.36 -0.96
CA VAL A 527 15.31 26.55 -0.53
C VAL A 527 16.83 26.38 -0.69
N LYS A 528 17.56 27.50 -0.64
CA LYS A 528 19.02 27.60 -0.77
C LYS A 528 19.61 26.83 -1.98
N PRO A 529 19.10 27.08 -3.19
CA PRO A 529 19.59 26.38 -4.36
C PRO A 529 21.02 26.75 -4.73
N ALA A 530 21.74 25.77 -5.24
CA ALA A 530 23.03 25.96 -5.88
C ALA A 530 23.18 24.98 -7.04
N LYS A 531 23.93 25.35 -8.08
CA LYS A 531 24.13 24.56 -9.30
C LYS A 531 25.60 24.21 -9.51
N ALA A 532 25.83 23.01 -10.03
CA ALA A 532 27.07 22.55 -10.59
C ALA A 532 26.78 21.84 -11.93
N ILE A 533 27.81 21.64 -12.75
CA ILE A 533 27.72 20.85 -13.98
C ILE A 533 28.79 19.77 -13.87
N ALA A 534 28.44 18.51 -14.19
CA ALA A 534 29.42 17.44 -14.23
C ALA A 534 30.49 17.74 -15.30
N PRO A 535 31.78 17.78 -14.93
CA PRO A 535 32.84 18.17 -15.85
C PRO A 535 33.15 17.09 -16.89
N ASP A 536 32.91 15.82 -16.55
CA ASP A 536 33.26 14.64 -17.33
C ASP A 536 32.42 13.41 -16.89
N HIS A 537 32.84 12.22 -17.31
CA HIS A 537 32.23 10.94 -16.93
C HIS A 537 32.63 10.45 -15.53
N SER A 538 33.36 11.23 -14.72
CA SER A 538 33.77 10.81 -13.38
C SER A 538 32.56 10.66 -12.45
N THR A 539 32.61 9.63 -11.62
CA THR A 539 31.59 9.37 -10.60
C THR A 539 31.61 10.48 -9.56
N GLN A 540 30.45 11.13 -9.35
CA GLN A 540 30.26 12.16 -8.34
C GLN A 540 29.82 11.52 -7.04
N ARG A 541 30.61 11.68 -5.98
CA ARG A 541 30.37 11.08 -4.66
C ARG A 541 29.88 12.11 -3.65
N PHE A 542 28.78 11.79 -2.97
CA PHE A 542 28.17 12.59 -1.93
C PHE A 542 28.11 11.77 -0.64
N ARG A 543 28.47 12.38 0.49
CA ARG A 543 28.37 11.76 1.82
C ARG A 543 27.35 12.53 2.65
N PHE A 544 26.42 11.79 3.25
CA PHE A 544 25.34 12.31 4.07
C PHE A 544 25.50 11.81 5.51
N THR A 545 25.36 12.71 6.48
CA THR A 545 25.63 12.48 7.91
C THR A 545 24.58 13.16 8.79
N ASP A 546 24.63 12.91 10.11
CA ASP A 546 23.74 13.53 11.10
C ASP A 546 22.25 13.22 10.86
N ALA A 547 21.91 11.92 11.01
CA ALA A 547 20.57 11.36 10.79
C ALA A 547 19.54 11.90 11.78
N ILE A 548 18.34 12.30 11.35
CA ILE A 548 17.31 12.95 12.19
C ILE A 548 16.57 12.02 13.19
N PHE A 549 17.03 10.79 13.41
CA PHE A 549 16.38 9.83 14.31
C PHE A 549 16.37 10.26 15.78
N GLU A 550 15.38 9.80 16.53
CA GLU A 550 15.36 9.97 17.99
C GLU A 550 16.23 8.90 18.68
N GLY A 551 17.09 9.28 19.64
CA GLY A 551 17.90 8.33 20.40
C GLY A 551 19.13 7.76 19.66
N GLN A 552 19.71 8.55 18.75
CA GLN A 552 20.74 8.25 17.73
C GLN A 552 21.97 7.42 18.12
N ALA A 553 22.30 7.25 19.41
CA ALA A 553 23.61 6.74 19.84
C ALA A 553 23.97 5.37 19.24
N SER A 554 22.97 4.53 18.91
CA SER A 554 23.18 3.18 18.37
C SER A 554 23.22 3.07 16.84
N LEU A 555 22.92 4.12 16.06
CA LEU A 555 22.84 4.08 14.60
C LEU A 555 23.69 5.16 13.91
N ARG A 556 24.88 5.45 14.44
CA ARG A 556 25.82 6.43 13.84
C ARG A 556 26.36 5.94 12.50
N GLN A 557 25.57 6.07 11.45
CA GLN A 557 25.91 5.71 10.08
C GLN A 557 26.03 6.97 9.23
N ALA A 558 26.91 6.92 8.24
CA ALA A 558 26.89 7.82 7.09
C ALA A 558 26.36 7.07 5.88
N ILE A 559 25.57 7.77 5.05
CA ILE A 559 25.19 7.28 3.74
C ILE A 559 26.13 7.91 2.71
N THR A 560 26.71 7.09 1.84
CA THR A 560 27.44 7.58 0.69
C THR A 560 26.68 7.19 -0.57
N VAL A 561 26.55 8.14 -1.49
CA VAL A 561 25.92 7.93 -2.80
C VAL A 561 26.91 8.27 -3.89
N ASP A 562 27.09 7.31 -4.78
CA ASP A 562 27.91 7.43 -5.99
C ASP A 562 27.00 7.59 -7.20
N PHE A 563 27.13 8.72 -7.91
CA PHE A 563 26.45 9.00 -9.16
C PHE A 563 27.43 8.85 -10.32
N PRO A 564 27.35 7.76 -11.11
CA PRO A 564 28.15 7.65 -12.33
C PRO A 564 27.97 8.88 -13.23
N GLY A 565 29.07 9.44 -13.71
CA GLY A 565 29.09 10.71 -14.42
C GLY A 565 28.56 10.61 -15.86
N GLU A 566 27.78 11.60 -16.26
CA GLU A 566 27.38 11.86 -17.64
C GLU A 566 27.73 13.34 -17.95
N PRO A 567 28.57 13.63 -18.96
CA PRO A 567 29.02 14.97 -19.27
C PRO A 567 27.87 15.93 -19.57
N GLY A 568 27.97 17.15 -19.05
CA GLY A 568 26.95 18.18 -19.29
C GLY A 568 25.68 18.03 -18.46
N ARG A 569 25.54 16.95 -17.67
CA ARG A 569 24.45 16.81 -16.69
C ARG A 569 24.56 17.89 -15.62
N GLU A 570 23.44 18.52 -15.32
CA GLU A 570 23.36 19.55 -14.29
C GLU A 570 23.07 18.91 -12.93
N TYR A 571 23.74 19.40 -11.90
CA TYR A 571 23.52 19.02 -10.51
C TYR A 571 23.01 20.23 -9.76
N TYR A 572 21.93 20.05 -9.02
CA TYR A 572 21.35 21.06 -8.18
C TYR A 572 21.35 20.57 -6.74
N ARG A 573 21.87 21.40 -5.84
CA ARG A 573 21.75 21.25 -4.40
C ARG A 573 20.63 22.15 -3.93
N ALA A 574 19.73 21.63 -3.09
CA ALA A 574 18.72 22.42 -2.39
C ALA A 574 18.47 21.83 -0.99
N GLU A 575 17.59 22.48 -0.22
CA GLU A 575 17.08 21.98 1.06
C GLU A 575 15.55 22.00 1.02
N SER A 576 14.89 21.06 1.69
CA SER A 576 13.45 21.16 1.94
C SER A 576 13.15 22.35 2.87
N MET A 577 11.98 22.97 2.70
CA MET A 577 11.51 23.95 3.69
C MET A 577 11.22 23.25 5.02
N PRO A 578 11.73 23.76 6.16
CA PRO A 578 11.53 23.13 7.46
C PRO A 578 10.07 23.23 7.91
N VAL A 579 9.64 22.29 8.77
CA VAL A 579 8.31 22.27 9.41
C VAL A 579 8.43 22.15 10.92
N HIS A 580 7.31 22.35 11.62
CA HIS A 580 7.22 22.44 13.09
C HIS A 580 8.05 21.40 13.86
N ASP A 581 8.09 20.16 13.36
CA ASP A 581 8.73 19.03 14.03
C ASP A 581 9.86 18.39 13.21
N ALA A 582 10.24 18.94 12.05
CA ALA A 582 11.32 18.38 11.22
C ALA A 582 12.19 19.48 10.62
N GLY A 583 13.51 19.31 10.78
CA GLY A 583 14.50 20.18 10.16
C GLY A 583 14.51 20.03 8.64
N ALA A 584 15.19 20.98 7.98
CA ALA A 584 15.42 20.91 6.55
C ALA A 584 16.31 19.71 6.19
N VAL A 585 16.02 19.06 5.07
CA VAL A 585 16.76 17.92 4.54
C VAL A 585 17.46 18.34 3.25
N PRO A 586 18.74 17.98 3.03
CA PRO A 586 19.44 18.25 1.77
C PRO A 586 18.88 17.40 0.61
N TYR A 587 18.72 18.04 -0.54
CA TYR A 587 18.35 17.42 -1.81
C TYR A 587 19.48 17.59 -2.83
N ILE A 588 19.78 16.52 -3.56
CA ILE A 588 20.52 16.56 -4.83
C ILE A 588 19.56 16.22 -5.95
N ILE A 589 19.43 17.11 -6.93
CA ILE A 589 18.61 16.93 -8.12
C ILE A 589 19.52 16.94 -9.33
N ARG A 590 19.40 15.90 -10.17
CA ARG A 590 20.18 15.71 -11.39
C ARG A 590 19.29 15.94 -12.60
N ARG A 591 19.66 16.90 -13.45
CA ARG A 591 18.85 17.31 -14.60
C ARG A 591 19.53 17.01 -15.92
N ASP A 592 18.78 16.38 -16.80
CA ASP A 592 19.10 16.28 -18.23
C ASP A 592 18.03 17.02 -19.05
N HIS A 593 18.49 17.72 -20.09
CA HIS A 593 17.63 18.47 -21.03
C HIS A 593 17.38 17.68 -22.31
N GLY A 594 16.33 18.06 -23.04
CA GLY A 594 15.95 17.46 -24.32
C GLY A 594 15.17 16.15 -24.19
N ALA A 595 14.77 15.60 -25.35
CA ALA A 595 13.87 14.45 -25.43
C ALA A 595 14.59 13.09 -25.54
N ASP A 596 15.92 13.07 -25.57
CA ASP A 596 16.73 11.85 -25.72
C ASP A 596 16.57 10.91 -24.51
N VAL A 597 17.28 9.79 -24.49
CA VAL A 597 17.26 8.89 -23.33
C VAL A 597 18.20 9.42 -22.25
N SER A 598 17.71 9.49 -21.02
CA SER A 598 18.49 9.74 -19.80
C SER A 598 18.56 8.48 -18.95
N ILE A 599 19.76 8.18 -18.46
CA ILE A 599 20.00 7.11 -17.48
C ILE A 599 20.57 7.73 -16.21
N PHE A 600 19.81 7.59 -15.13
CA PHE A 600 20.17 8.09 -13.81
C PHE A 600 20.51 6.89 -12.92
N ALA A 601 21.80 6.54 -12.85
CA ALA A 601 22.29 5.50 -11.94
C ALA A 601 22.74 6.10 -10.61
N LYS A 602 22.51 5.39 -9.50
CA LYS A 602 23.05 5.72 -8.17
C LYS A 602 23.34 4.45 -7.39
N VAL A 603 24.50 4.41 -6.72
CA VAL A 603 24.88 3.33 -5.81
C VAL A 603 24.96 3.90 -4.39
N ILE A 604 24.21 3.31 -3.47
CA ILE A 604 24.01 3.81 -2.11
C ILE A 604 24.59 2.79 -1.12
N HIS A 605 25.48 3.22 -0.24
CA HIS A 605 26.14 2.36 0.74
C HIS A 605 26.38 3.06 2.06
N PHE A 606 26.62 2.24 3.09
CA PHE A 606 26.70 2.68 4.49
C PHE A 606 28.11 2.46 5.04
N ALA A 607 28.49 3.32 5.97
CA ALA A 607 29.65 3.16 6.83
C ALA A 607 29.33 3.73 8.22
N ASP A 608 30.14 3.39 9.23
CA ASP A 608 30.12 4.16 10.48
C ASP A 608 30.41 5.64 10.16
N GLU A 609 29.67 6.53 10.80
CA GLU A 609 29.77 7.97 10.52
C GLU A 609 31.19 8.52 10.78
N ASN A 610 31.91 7.94 11.75
CA ASN A 610 33.29 8.35 12.09
C ASN A 610 34.34 7.61 11.28
N ASP A 611 33.96 6.55 10.55
CA ASP A 611 34.87 5.84 9.67
C ASP A 611 35.03 6.61 8.35
N ALA A 612 36.29 6.82 7.98
CA ALA A 612 36.67 7.37 6.69
C ALA A 612 36.63 6.32 5.57
N GLY A 613 36.63 5.03 5.95
CA GLY A 613 36.49 3.90 5.05
C GLY A 613 35.09 3.78 4.46
N SER A 614 35.01 3.20 3.26
CA SER A 614 33.76 2.86 2.60
C SER A 614 33.84 1.42 2.07
N ARG A 615 32.73 0.67 2.22
CA ARG A 615 32.61 -0.67 1.64
C ARG A 615 32.72 -0.66 0.12
N VAL A 616 32.18 0.38 -0.53
CA VAL A 616 32.25 0.59 -1.99
C VAL A 616 33.40 1.55 -2.32
N LEU A 617 34.49 0.99 -2.85
CA LEU A 617 35.68 1.77 -3.20
C LEU A 617 35.47 2.60 -4.47
N ALA A 618 34.85 2.00 -5.49
CA ALA A 618 34.62 2.66 -6.77
C ALA A 618 33.37 2.13 -7.47
N VAL A 619 32.72 3.02 -8.21
CA VAL A 619 31.66 2.70 -9.16
C VAL A 619 32.11 3.22 -10.52
N LYS A 620 32.21 2.34 -11.52
CA LYS A 620 32.73 2.66 -12.85
C LYS A 620 31.70 2.30 -13.91
N THR A 621 31.38 3.24 -14.78
CA THR A 621 30.65 2.94 -16.01
C THR A 621 31.57 2.19 -16.96
N ILE A 622 31.12 1.04 -17.45
CA ILE A 622 31.86 0.18 -18.35
C ILE A 622 31.35 0.40 -19.78
N PRO A 623 32.23 0.61 -20.77
CA PRO A 623 31.85 0.68 -22.18
C PRO A 623 31.20 -0.63 -22.65
N VAL A 624 30.14 -0.51 -23.46
CA VAL A 624 29.36 -1.62 -23.98
C VAL A 624 29.36 -1.59 -25.51
N GLU A 625 29.58 -2.74 -26.15
CA GLU A 625 29.71 -2.87 -27.61
C GLU A 625 28.85 -4.01 -28.20
N PRO A 626 28.02 -3.77 -29.23
CA PRO A 626 27.69 -2.44 -29.76
C PRO A 626 27.00 -1.60 -28.68
N GLY A 627 27.24 -0.29 -28.66
CA GLY A 627 26.55 0.59 -27.72
C GLY A 627 25.04 0.71 -28.00
N GLY A 628 24.28 1.19 -27.02
CA GLY A 628 22.87 1.54 -27.14
C GLY A 628 22.54 2.78 -26.31
N GLN A 629 21.51 3.55 -26.69
CA GLN A 629 21.15 4.78 -25.97
C GLN A 629 20.74 4.50 -24.52
N ASP A 630 20.07 3.38 -24.26
CA ASP A 630 19.58 2.93 -22.95
C ASP A 630 20.39 1.78 -22.33
N VAL A 631 21.51 1.39 -22.96
CA VAL A 631 22.33 0.25 -22.54
C VAL A 631 23.50 0.73 -21.69
N ARG A 632 23.66 0.18 -20.48
CA ARG A 632 24.77 0.52 -19.56
C ARG A 632 25.24 -0.69 -18.76
N ALA A 633 26.54 -0.70 -18.47
CA ALA A 633 27.14 -1.62 -17.51
C ALA A 633 27.88 -0.82 -16.41
N TYR A 634 27.79 -1.28 -15.16
CA TYR A 634 28.41 -0.66 -13.99
C TYR A 634 29.23 -1.70 -13.23
N LEU A 635 30.52 -1.43 -13.03
CA LEU A 635 31.39 -2.22 -12.17
C LEU A 635 31.51 -1.56 -10.80
N ILE A 636 31.22 -2.32 -9.76
CA ILE A 636 31.28 -1.91 -8.36
C ILE A 636 32.43 -2.67 -7.71
N GLU A 637 33.42 -1.95 -7.19
CA GLU A 637 34.61 -2.51 -6.53
C GLU A 637 34.45 -2.38 -5.01
N LEU A 638 34.54 -3.51 -4.30
CA LEU A 638 34.37 -3.56 -2.85
C LEU A 638 35.71 -3.59 -2.12
N SER A 639 35.71 -3.07 -0.89
CA SER A 639 36.91 -2.93 -0.04
C SER A 639 37.58 -4.25 0.34
N ASP A 640 36.85 -5.36 0.29
CA ASP A 640 37.35 -6.72 0.56
C ASP A 640 37.87 -7.44 -0.70
N GLY A 641 37.96 -6.73 -1.83
CA GLY A 641 38.45 -7.25 -3.11
C GLY A 641 37.37 -7.86 -4.01
N ARG A 642 36.14 -8.06 -3.51
CA ARG A 642 35.00 -8.49 -4.33
C ARG A 642 34.65 -7.45 -5.38
N LYS A 643 34.01 -7.90 -6.46
CA LYS A 643 33.54 -7.05 -7.54
C LYS A 643 32.16 -7.49 -7.99
N ASP A 644 31.30 -6.54 -8.29
CA ASP A 644 29.99 -6.81 -8.87
C ASP A 644 29.83 -6.03 -10.17
N CYS A 645 29.28 -6.66 -11.21
CA CYS A 645 28.98 -6.02 -12.50
C CYS A 645 27.48 -6.04 -12.74
N TRP A 646 26.86 -4.87 -12.82
CA TRP A 646 25.44 -4.70 -13.17
C TRP A 646 25.30 -4.31 -14.63
N PHE A 647 24.32 -4.86 -15.32
CA PHE A 647 24.02 -4.59 -16.71
C PHE A 647 22.53 -4.29 -16.89
N VAL A 648 22.25 -3.24 -17.66
CA VAL A 648 20.92 -2.90 -18.16
C VAL A 648 21.00 -2.89 -19.68
N GLY A 649 20.20 -3.76 -20.31
CA GLY A 649 20.18 -3.97 -21.74
C GLY A 649 18.81 -3.70 -22.37
N ASP A 650 18.80 -3.71 -23.70
CA ASP A 650 17.65 -3.50 -24.58
C ASP A 650 17.11 -4.82 -25.19
N GLY A 651 17.79 -5.95 -24.93
CA GLY A 651 17.48 -7.27 -25.48
C GLY A 651 18.40 -7.73 -26.63
N ALA A 652 19.23 -6.85 -27.18
CA ALA A 652 20.28 -7.21 -28.14
C ALA A 652 21.52 -7.77 -27.44
N VAL A 653 22.37 -8.50 -28.17
CA VAL A 653 23.63 -9.04 -27.62
C VAL A 653 24.66 -7.92 -27.53
N HIS A 654 25.18 -7.71 -26.32
CA HIS A 654 26.22 -6.74 -26.03
C HIS A 654 27.41 -7.39 -25.33
N ALA A 655 28.62 -6.96 -25.66
CA ALA A 655 29.86 -7.35 -25.02
C ALA A 655 30.44 -6.19 -24.19
N PHE A 656 30.94 -6.50 -23.00
CA PHE A 656 31.53 -5.52 -22.08
C PHE A 656 32.39 -6.23 -21.04
N HIS A 657 33.56 -5.69 -20.71
CA HIS A 657 34.44 -6.23 -19.66
C HIS A 657 34.68 -7.76 -19.71
N GLY A 658 34.81 -8.35 -20.92
CA GLY A 658 34.98 -9.80 -21.10
C GLY A 658 33.70 -10.63 -20.88
N LEU A 659 32.55 -9.98 -20.67
CA LEU A 659 31.22 -10.57 -20.58
C LEU A 659 30.44 -10.33 -21.88
N SER A 660 29.40 -11.13 -22.08
CA SER A 660 28.40 -10.94 -23.14
C SER A 660 27.01 -11.24 -22.60
N SER A 661 26.04 -10.39 -22.90
CA SER A 661 24.66 -10.56 -22.45
C SER A 661 23.67 -9.91 -23.40
N SER A 662 22.50 -10.53 -23.52
CA SER A 662 21.30 -9.96 -24.14
C SER A 662 20.15 -9.76 -23.15
N ALA A 663 20.46 -9.81 -21.86
CA ALA A 663 19.47 -9.63 -20.81
C ALA A 663 19.02 -8.17 -20.72
N GLN A 664 17.76 -7.94 -20.33
CA GLN A 664 17.32 -6.60 -19.94
C GLN A 664 17.95 -6.16 -18.62
N VAL A 665 18.21 -7.10 -17.72
CA VAL A 665 18.94 -6.88 -16.48
C VAL A 665 19.83 -8.08 -16.24
N ALA A 666 21.09 -7.86 -15.90
CA ALA A 666 21.95 -8.91 -15.38
C ALA A 666 22.91 -8.39 -14.31
N VAL A 667 23.31 -9.29 -13.41
CA VAL A 667 24.27 -9.01 -12.36
C VAL A 667 25.21 -10.20 -12.18
N TRP A 668 26.51 -9.93 -12.18
CA TRP A 668 27.56 -10.90 -11.89
C TRP A 668 28.27 -10.47 -10.61
N ARG A 669 28.41 -11.39 -9.66
CA ARG A 669 29.14 -11.16 -8.40
C ARG A 669 30.38 -12.04 -8.35
N TYR A 670 31.51 -11.42 -8.02
CA TYR A 670 32.81 -12.07 -7.97
C TYR A 670 33.36 -12.04 -6.55
N ARG A 671 34.03 -13.13 -6.17
CA ARG A 671 34.84 -13.21 -4.96
C ARG A 671 36.14 -12.42 -5.12
N ALA A 672 36.84 -12.23 -4.01
CA ALA A 672 38.12 -11.51 -3.99
C ALA A 672 39.23 -12.19 -4.82
N ASP A 673 39.14 -13.50 -5.03
CA ASP A 673 40.03 -14.28 -5.89
C ASP A 673 39.70 -14.16 -7.39
N GLY A 674 38.59 -13.49 -7.74
CA GLY A 674 38.12 -13.31 -9.11
C GLY A 674 37.13 -14.38 -9.59
N ASP A 675 36.81 -15.38 -8.77
CA ASP A 675 35.83 -16.41 -9.13
C ASP A 675 34.40 -15.86 -9.09
N LEU A 676 33.62 -16.19 -10.12
CA LEU A 676 32.19 -15.88 -10.16
C LEU A 676 31.46 -16.69 -9.07
N CYS A 677 30.82 -16.02 -8.11
CA CYS A 677 30.04 -16.67 -7.07
C CYS A 677 28.54 -16.67 -7.33
N GLU A 678 28.01 -15.65 -8.00
CA GLU A 678 26.58 -15.53 -8.28
C GLU A 678 26.36 -14.79 -9.60
N HIS A 679 25.38 -15.24 -10.38
CA HIS A 679 24.93 -14.55 -11.59
C HIS A 679 23.43 -14.69 -11.75
N HIS A 680 22.77 -13.56 -11.98
CA HIS A 680 21.36 -13.50 -12.33
C HIS A 680 21.17 -12.72 -13.61
N SER A 681 20.25 -13.18 -14.45
CA SER A 681 19.90 -12.51 -15.70
C SER A 681 18.41 -12.63 -15.97
N SER A 682 17.77 -11.52 -16.33
CA SER A 682 16.39 -11.48 -16.82
C SER A 682 16.38 -11.04 -18.27
N GLY A 683 15.92 -11.92 -19.16
CA GLY A 683 15.69 -11.58 -20.57
C GLY A 683 14.50 -10.64 -20.75
N THR A 684 14.24 -10.25 -22.00
CA THR A 684 13.02 -9.52 -22.36
C THR A 684 11.79 -10.30 -21.93
N ALA A 685 10.93 -9.66 -21.14
CA ALA A 685 9.64 -10.22 -20.80
C ALA A 685 8.85 -10.45 -22.10
N VAL A 686 8.59 -11.70 -22.45
CA VAL A 686 7.76 -12.03 -23.61
C VAL A 686 6.30 -11.94 -23.16
N THR A 687 5.56 -11.02 -23.74
CA THR A 687 4.12 -10.90 -23.49
C THR A 687 3.37 -11.89 -24.36
N GLY A 688 2.34 -12.50 -23.78
CA GLY A 688 1.45 -13.38 -24.50
C GLY A 688 0.08 -13.37 -23.85
N SER A 689 -0.93 -13.60 -24.67
CA SER A 689 -2.31 -13.74 -24.22
C SER A 689 -2.60 -15.21 -23.91
N VAL A 690 -3.24 -15.48 -22.78
CA VAL A 690 -3.71 -16.83 -22.47
C VAL A 690 -4.83 -17.18 -23.46
N SER A 691 -4.59 -18.18 -24.31
CA SER A 691 -5.51 -18.64 -25.35
C SER A 691 -6.36 -19.85 -24.93
N ASP A 692 -5.95 -20.59 -23.90
CA ASP A 692 -6.76 -21.66 -23.31
C ASP A 692 -6.34 -21.95 -21.87
N VAL A 693 -7.25 -22.48 -21.05
CA VAL A 693 -6.99 -22.85 -19.65
C VAL A 693 -7.60 -24.22 -19.35
N LEU A 694 -6.78 -25.19 -18.96
CA LEU A 694 -7.17 -26.57 -18.66
C LEU A 694 -6.75 -26.94 -17.23
N GLU A 695 -7.70 -27.28 -16.37
CA GLU A 695 -7.40 -27.84 -15.05
C GLU A 695 -7.45 -29.38 -15.11
N LYS A 696 -6.33 -30.04 -14.76
CA LYS A 696 -6.25 -31.50 -14.72
C LYS A 696 -5.41 -31.96 -13.53
N SER A 697 -6.00 -32.82 -12.69
CA SER A 697 -5.31 -33.46 -11.56
C SER A 697 -4.64 -32.47 -10.58
N GLY A 698 -5.30 -31.35 -10.27
CA GLY A 698 -4.78 -30.34 -9.33
C GLY A 698 -3.68 -29.44 -9.91
N LYS A 699 -3.55 -29.39 -11.23
CA LYS A 699 -2.69 -28.45 -11.96
C LYS A 699 -3.51 -27.65 -12.96
N VAL A 700 -3.23 -26.34 -13.07
CA VAL A 700 -3.82 -25.47 -14.10
C VAL A 700 -2.82 -25.35 -15.24
N GLN A 701 -3.22 -25.66 -16.45
CA GLN A 701 -2.41 -25.49 -17.66
C GLN A 701 -2.95 -24.29 -18.44
N LEU A 702 -2.13 -23.27 -18.68
CA LEU A 702 -2.43 -22.16 -19.57
C LEU A 702 -1.76 -22.43 -20.91
N THR A 703 -2.53 -22.40 -21.99
CA THR A 703 -1.96 -22.24 -23.33
C THR A 703 -1.84 -20.75 -23.60
N VAL A 704 -0.70 -20.30 -24.08
CA VAL A 704 -0.38 -18.89 -24.34
C VAL A 704 -0.15 -18.70 -25.83
N GLN A 705 -0.88 -17.76 -26.41
CA GLN A 705 -0.58 -17.17 -27.70
C GLN A 705 0.33 -15.96 -27.45
N TRP A 706 1.62 -16.16 -27.69
CA TRP A 706 2.63 -15.12 -27.56
C TRP A 706 2.45 -14.04 -28.63
N ASP A 707 2.64 -12.77 -28.23
CA ASP A 707 2.52 -11.63 -29.14
C ASP A 707 3.72 -11.58 -30.11
N GLU A 708 4.92 -12.00 -29.66
CA GLU A 708 6.11 -12.20 -30.49
C GLU A 708 6.99 -13.38 -29.99
N GLY A 709 7.33 -14.33 -30.88
CA GLY A 709 8.20 -15.48 -30.57
C GLY A 709 7.53 -16.62 -29.77
N VAL A 710 8.22 -17.75 -29.59
CA VAL A 710 7.80 -18.85 -28.70
C VAL A 710 8.68 -18.80 -27.46
N ALA A 711 8.13 -18.96 -26.25
CA ALA A 711 8.95 -19.12 -25.05
C ALA A 711 9.89 -20.33 -25.23
N VAL A 712 11.20 -20.06 -25.30
CA VAL A 712 12.24 -21.07 -25.44
C VAL A 712 12.16 -21.99 -24.21
N ASP A 713 12.11 -23.32 -24.43
CA ASP A 713 12.00 -24.35 -23.40
C ASP A 713 12.88 -24.04 -22.17
N ALA A 714 12.27 -23.47 -21.14
CA ALA A 714 12.95 -23.12 -19.90
C ALA A 714 12.33 -23.93 -18.76
N ASN A 715 13.04 -24.98 -18.35
CA ASN A 715 12.77 -25.71 -17.10
C ASN A 715 12.93 -24.84 -15.83
N THR A 716 13.24 -23.54 -15.98
CA THR A 716 13.59 -22.61 -14.90
C THR A 716 13.00 -21.20 -15.06
N GLY A 717 12.09 -20.96 -16.02
CA GLY A 717 11.50 -19.64 -16.24
C GLY A 717 10.56 -19.21 -15.11
N LYS A 718 10.70 -17.97 -14.62
CA LYS A 718 9.67 -17.27 -13.84
C LYS A 718 8.80 -16.49 -14.84
N ALA A 719 7.50 -16.79 -14.96
CA ALA A 719 6.58 -15.98 -15.77
C ALA A 719 5.67 -15.16 -14.87
N LEU A 720 5.49 -13.91 -15.27
CA LEU A 720 4.51 -13.00 -14.69
C LEU A 720 3.25 -13.11 -15.55
N ILE A 721 2.13 -13.53 -14.96
CA ILE A 721 0.87 -13.64 -15.71
C ILE A 721 0.01 -12.43 -15.32
N SER A 722 -0.06 -11.48 -16.25
CA SER A 722 -0.99 -10.34 -16.27
C SER A 722 -2.10 -10.60 -17.28
N TYR A 723 -3.31 -10.12 -17.00
CA TYR A 723 -4.45 -10.33 -17.88
C TYR A 723 -5.16 -9.00 -18.16
N GLY A 724 -5.14 -8.57 -19.42
CA GLY A 724 -5.68 -7.28 -19.85
C GLY A 724 -4.89 -6.08 -19.30
N ALA A 725 -5.50 -4.88 -19.33
CA ALA A 725 -4.97 -3.66 -18.73
C ALA A 725 -4.97 -3.69 -17.17
N GLY A 726 -4.91 -4.88 -16.57
CA GLY A 726 -5.12 -5.15 -15.15
C GLY A 726 -3.98 -5.89 -14.44
N ARG A 727 -3.69 -5.39 -13.23
CA ARG A 727 -2.94 -5.92 -12.07
C ARG A 727 -2.18 -7.28 -12.24
N PRO A 728 -0.84 -7.27 -12.35
CA PRO A 728 -0.04 -8.48 -12.56
C PRO A 728 -0.03 -9.40 -11.35
N SER A 729 -0.28 -10.69 -11.50
CA SER A 729 -0.19 -11.70 -10.43
C SER A 729 1.10 -12.49 -10.52
N SER A 730 1.70 -12.86 -9.37
CA SER A 730 2.77 -13.86 -9.33
C SER A 730 2.15 -15.25 -9.16
N TRP A 731 2.32 -16.13 -10.15
CA TRP A 731 1.84 -17.51 -10.09
C TRP A 731 3.04 -18.42 -9.84
N SER A 732 2.90 -19.45 -9.01
CA SER A 732 3.93 -20.49 -8.92
C SER A 732 3.80 -21.42 -10.13
N ILE A 733 4.69 -21.21 -11.10
CA ILE A 733 4.74 -22.01 -12.32
C ILE A 733 5.46 -23.31 -12.01
N ASP A 734 4.76 -24.42 -12.27
CA ASP A 734 5.33 -25.76 -12.20
C ASP A 734 6.24 -26.03 -13.42
N SER A 735 5.86 -25.58 -14.62
CA SER A 735 6.70 -25.67 -15.83
C SER A 735 6.22 -24.77 -16.98
N ILE A 736 7.10 -24.43 -17.91
CA ILE A 736 6.79 -23.78 -19.20
C ILE A 736 7.35 -24.68 -20.32
N LYS A 737 6.50 -25.04 -21.29
CA LYS A 737 6.87 -25.86 -22.47
C LYS A 737 6.25 -25.29 -23.72
N GLY A 738 7.02 -24.56 -24.52
CA GLY A 738 6.54 -23.81 -25.68
C GLY A 738 5.39 -22.87 -25.32
N ASN A 739 4.19 -23.15 -25.82
CA ASN A 739 2.98 -22.36 -25.54
C ASN A 739 2.26 -22.78 -24.26
N LEU A 740 2.71 -23.80 -23.53
CA LEU A 740 1.99 -24.33 -22.37
C LEU A 740 2.69 -23.96 -21.05
N ILE A 741 2.00 -23.24 -20.17
CA ILE A 741 2.42 -22.95 -18.79
C ILE A 741 1.61 -23.86 -17.86
N THR A 742 2.26 -24.70 -17.07
CA THR A 742 1.59 -25.48 -16.01
C THR A 742 1.81 -24.81 -14.66
N LEU A 743 0.76 -24.73 -13.87
CA LEU A 743 0.66 -24.04 -12.60
C LEU A 743 0.13 -25.00 -11.54
N ASN A 744 0.50 -24.78 -10.30
CA ASN A 744 -0.03 -25.56 -9.18
C ASN A 744 -1.41 -25.04 -8.76
N ALA A 745 -2.49 -25.80 -8.98
CA ALA A 745 -3.86 -25.35 -8.68
C ALA A 745 -4.10 -25.11 -7.19
N SER A 746 -3.36 -25.77 -6.30
CA SER A 746 -3.48 -25.58 -4.84
C SER A 746 -3.05 -24.19 -4.34
N LYS A 747 -2.44 -23.37 -5.21
CA LYS A 747 -1.94 -22.02 -4.89
C LYS A 747 -2.43 -20.95 -5.85
N THR A 748 -3.39 -21.30 -6.71
CA THR A 748 -3.69 -20.56 -7.92
C THR A 748 -5.20 -20.42 -8.11
N HIS A 749 -5.74 -19.23 -7.86
CA HIS A 749 -7.15 -18.95 -8.12
C HIS A 749 -7.29 -18.17 -9.44
N VAL A 750 -7.61 -18.89 -10.53
CA VAL A 750 -8.25 -18.29 -11.71
C VAL A 750 -9.65 -17.86 -11.27
N GLY A 751 -10.06 -16.61 -11.51
CA GLY A 751 -11.32 -16.08 -10.96
C GLY A 751 -12.54 -16.99 -11.20
N ARG A 752 -13.41 -17.16 -10.19
CA ARG A 752 -14.66 -17.93 -10.30
C ARG A 752 -15.86 -17.02 -10.43
N LEU A 753 -16.93 -17.52 -11.04
CA LEU A 753 -18.25 -16.91 -11.09
C LEU A 753 -19.22 -17.76 -10.26
N GLU A 754 -19.86 -17.18 -9.25
CA GLU A 754 -20.98 -17.81 -8.55
C GLU A 754 -22.24 -17.69 -9.40
N PHE A 755 -22.88 -18.82 -9.69
CA PHE A 755 -24.21 -18.85 -10.29
C PHE A 755 -25.23 -19.07 -9.18
N THR A 756 -26.08 -18.07 -8.93
CA THR A 756 -27.19 -18.17 -7.99
C THR A 756 -28.51 -18.21 -8.75
N PRO A 757 -29.30 -19.30 -8.67
CA PRO A 757 -30.57 -19.41 -9.37
C PRO A 757 -31.57 -18.37 -8.84
N ILE A 758 -32.23 -17.67 -9.75
CA ILE A 758 -33.33 -16.72 -9.44
C ILE A 758 -34.62 -17.05 -10.21
N GLY A 759 -34.60 -18.07 -11.07
CA GLY A 759 -35.76 -18.54 -11.81
C GLY A 759 -35.47 -19.83 -12.58
N LYS A 760 -36.43 -20.33 -13.37
CA LYS A 760 -36.21 -21.50 -14.24
C LYS A 760 -35.15 -21.16 -15.28
N ASN A 761 -33.98 -21.79 -15.15
CA ASN A 761 -32.79 -21.54 -15.95
C ASN A 761 -32.28 -20.08 -15.94
N THR A 762 -32.67 -19.27 -14.96
CA THR A 762 -32.22 -17.86 -14.84
C THR A 762 -31.40 -17.69 -13.57
N TYR A 763 -30.25 -17.02 -13.67
CA TYR A 763 -29.26 -16.91 -12.61
C TYR A 763 -28.77 -15.48 -12.47
N THR A 764 -28.46 -15.06 -11.25
CA THR A 764 -27.51 -13.97 -11.02
C THR A 764 -26.10 -14.54 -11.03
N ILE A 765 -25.19 -13.86 -11.71
CA ILE A 765 -23.78 -14.17 -11.75
C ILE A 765 -23.03 -13.16 -10.88
N ARG A 766 -22.18 -13.67 -9.98
CA ARG A 766 -21.29 -12.85 -9.15
C ARG A 766 -19.84 -13.28 -9.32
N PRO A 767 -18.90 -12.41 -9.71
CA PRO A 767 -17.49 -12.75 -9.68
C PRO A 767 -16.98 -12.88 -8.25
N GLU A 768 -16.18 -13.92 -8.00
CA GLU A 768 -15.55 -14.21 -6.72
C GLU A 768 -14.31 -13.33 -6.46
N SER A 769 -13.73 -12.73 -7.51
CA SER A 769 -12.50 -11.93 -7.41
C SER A 769 -12.68 -10.48 -7.87
N THR A 770 -11.88 -9.58 -7.31
CA THR A 770 -11.82 -8.13 -7.64
C THR A 770 -11.25 -7.84 -9.04
N PHE A 771 -10.84 -8.89 -9.76
CA PHE A 771 -10.33 -8.89 -11.12
C PHE A 771 -11.28 -8.26 -12.17
N PHE A 772 -12.57 -8.15 -11.86
CA PHE A 772 -13.63 -7.72 -12.78
C PHE A 772 -14.19 -6.31 -12.49
N TYR A 773 -13.56 -5.56 -11.59
CA TYR A 773 -14.02 -4.24 -11.16
C TYR A 773 -13.13 -3.13 -11.77
N GLY A 774 -13.77 -2.13 -12.38
CA GLY A 774 -13.09 -0.98 -13.00
C GLY A 774 -12.91 0.21 -12.04
N TYR A 775 -12.53 1.36 -12.60
CA TYR A 775 -12.42 2.63 -11.89
C TYR A 775 -13.77 2.98 -11.21
N PHE A 776 -13.74 3.55 -10.00
CA PHE A 776 -14.92 3.83 -9.17
C PHE A 776 -15.77 2.62 -8.75
N THR A 777 -15.19 1.42 -8.62
CA THR A 777 -15.85 0.30 -7.92
C THR A 777 -17.14 -0.22 -8.55
N ARG A 778 -17.43 0.15 -9.81
CA ARG A 778 -18.45 -0.54 -10.63
C ARG A 778 -17.86 -1.81 -11.24
N LEU A 779 -18.67 -2.87 -11.31
CA LEU A 779 -18.41 -3.97 -12.24
C LEU A 779 -18.18 -3.37 -13.62
N ASP A 780 -17.11 -3.77 -14.31
CA ASP A 780 -16.84 -3.28 -15.65
C ASP A 780 -17.89 -3.86 -16.61
N ASN A 781 -19.01 -3.15 -16.75
CA ASN A 781 -20.14 -3.55 -17.57
C ASN A 781 -19.76 -3.73 -19.05
N ALA A 782 -18.72 -3.03 -19.53
CA ALA A 782 -18.23 -3.12 -20.90
C ALA A 782 -17.62 -4.50 -21.20
N ASN A 783 -17.13 -5.20 -20.17
CA ASN A 783 -16.67 -6.56 -20.34
C ASN A 783 -17.85 -7.52 -20.46
N PHE A 784 -18.88 -7.42 -19.61
CA PHE A 784 -19.87 -8.50 -19.49
C PHE A 784 -21.14 -8.33 -20.33
N GLN A 785 -21.62 -7.10 -20.50
CA GLN A 785 -22.95 -6.84 -21.05
C GLN A 785 -23.03 -7.20 -22.53
N GLY A 786 -24.08 -7.92 -22.92
CA GLY A 786 -24.34 -8.34 -24.31
C GLY A 786 -23.62 -9.61 -24.74
N ARG A 787 -22.66 -10.12 -23.95
CA ARG A 787 -21.86 -11.29 -24.34
C ARG A 787 -22.58 -12.62 -24.06
N HIS A 788 -22.20 -13.69 -24.75
CA HIS A 788 -22.73 -15.03 -24.58
C HIS A 788 -21.86 -15.87 -23.64
N ILE A 789 -22.45 -16.77 -22.85
CA ILE A 789 -21.69 -17.80 -22.11
C ILE A 789 -21.65 -19.05 -22.96
N VAL A 790 -20.46 -19.62 -23.13
CA VAL A 790 -20.26 -20.89 -23.85
C VAL A 790 -19.79 -21.99 -22.90
N ASP A 791 -20.13 -23.25 -23.21
CA ASP A 791 -19.59 -24.43 -22.51
C ASP A 791 -18.15 -24.77 -22.96
N GLU A 792 -17.60 -25.86 -22.42
CA GLU A 792 -16.24 -26.33 -22.74
C GLU A 792 -16.04 -26.62 -24.24
N ALA A 793 -17.10 -27.04 -24.94
CA ALA A 793 -17.11 -27.32 -26.37
C ALA A 793 -17.38 -26.07 -27.22
N GLY A 794 -17.53 -24.89 -26.61
CA GLY A 794 -17.79 -23.62 -27.29
C GLY A 794 -19.26 -23.43 -27.69
N ASN A 795 -20.18 -24.29 -27.23
CA ASN A 795 -21.61 -24.11 -27.51
C ASN A 795 -22.16 -22.99 -26.63
N VAL A 796 -22.91 -22.06 -27.22
CA VAL A 796 -23.60 -21.02 -26.47
C VAL A 796 -24.64 -21.64 -25.55
N VAL A 797 -24.37 -21.60 -24.24
CA VAL A 797 -25.29 -22.03 -23.19
C VAL A 797 -26.10 -20.87 -22.64
N ALA A 798 -25.68 -19.61 -22.85
CA ALA A 798 -26.49 -18.44 -22.54
C ALA A 798 -26.24 -17.31 -23.53
N LYS A 799 -27.30 -16.66 -23.99
CA LYS A 799 -27.20 -15.53 -24.92
C LYS A 799 -27.45 -14.22 -24.20
N GLY A 800 -26.50 -13.27 -24.30
CA GLY A 800 -26.72 -11.89 -23.89
C GLY A 800 -26.80 -11.79 -22.38
N VAL A 801 -25.64 -11.78 -21.74
CA VAL A 801 -25.51 -11.46 -20.33
C VAL A 801 -26.03 -10.03 -20.15
N ASP A 802 -27.11 -9.89 -19.39
CA ASP A 802 -27.77 -8.61 -19.22
C ASP A 802 -27.42 -8.02 -17.86
N PHE A 803 -27.13 -6.73 -17.83
CA PHE A 803 -26.85 -6.01 -16.61
C PHE A 803 -28.17 -5.67 -15.94
N CYS A 804 -28.41 -6.22 -14.74
CA CYS A 804 -29.67 -5.97 -14.03
C CYS A 804 -29.46 -4.91 -12.95
N GLU A 805 -29.91 -3.68 -13.20
CA GLU A 805 -29.88 -2.61 -12.20
C GLU A 805 -30.68 -2.96 -10.94
N ARG A 806 -31.69 -3.83 -11.06
CA ARG A 806 -32.57 -4.24 -9.93
C ARG A 806 -31.91 -5.21 -8.95
N THR A 807 -30.74 -5.77 -9.27
CA THR A 807 -30.02 -6.73 -8.40
C THR A 807 -28.67 -6.19 -7.90
N ASN A 808 -28.55 -4.86 -7.77
CA ASN A 808 -27.35 -4.15 -7.29
C ASN A 808 -26.11 -4.42 -8.15
N GLY A 809 -26.26 -4.35 -9.47
CA GLY A 809 -25.16 -4.44 -10.42
C GLY A 809 -24.64 -5.85 -10.68
N LEU A 810 -25.42 -6.88 -10.31
CA LEU A 810 -25.15 -8.26 -10.71
C LEU A 810 -25.61 -8.49 -12.16
N PHE A 811 -24.87 -9.33 -12.88
CA PHE A 811 -25.29 -9.78 -14.20
C PHE A 811 -26.35 -10.87 -14.08
N THR A 812 -27.40 -10.76 -14.88
CA THR A 812 -28.40 -11.82 -15.02
C THR A 812 -28.17 -12.57 -16.30
N VAL A 813 -28.35 -13.89 -16.24
CA VAL A 813 -28.23 -14.74 -17.41
C VAL A 813 -29.33 -15.78 -17.44
N THR A 814 -29.84 -16.05 -18.64
CA THR A 814 -30.72 -17.18 -18.91
C THR A 814 -29.94 -18.26 -19.65
N LEU A 815 -29.81 -19.42 -19.02
CA LEU A 815 -29.08 -20.57 -19.52
C LEU A 815 -30.01 -21.55 -20.25
N SER A 816 -29.46 -22.36 -21.16
CA SER A 816 -30.18 -23.40 -21.90
C SER A 816 -30.55 -24.62 -21.04
N GLY A 817 -29.95 -24.75 -19.85
CA GLY A 817 -30.22 -25.84 -18.90
C GLY A 817 -30.06 -25.42 -17.43
N GLN A 818 -30.47 -26.31 -16.52
CA GLN A 818 -30.25 -26.12 -15.10
C GLN A 818 -28.80 -26.44 -14.70
N ILE A 819 -28.24 -25.55 -13.88
CA ILE A 819 -26.91 -25.63 -13.32
C ILE A 819 -27.07 -25.50 -11.79
N PRO A 820 -26.42 -26.35 -10.97
CA PRO A 820 -26.46 -26.22 -9.53
C PRO A 820 -25.95 -24.85 -9.06
N LYS A 821 -26.45 -24.35 -7.93
CA LYS A 821 -25.82 -23.20 -7.27
C LYS A 821 -24.37 -23.57 -6.94
N GLY A 822 -23.43 -22.72 -7.31
CA GLY A 822 -22.02 -22.97 -7.03
C GLY A 822 -21.10 -21.99 -7.75
N PHE A 823 -19.82 -22.10 -7.44
CA PHE A 823 -18.75 -21.38 -8.12
C PHE A 823 -18.24 -22.19 -9.30
N TYR A 824 -18.13 -21.53 -10.45
CA TYR A 824 -17.63 -22.12 -11.69
C TYR A 824 -16.42 -21.34 -12.17
N ALA A 825 -15.38 -22.04 -12.62
CA ALA A 825 -14.14 -21.41 -13.05
C ALA A 825 -14.33 -20.68 -14.38
N VAL A 826 -13.74 -19.49 -14.50
CA VAL A 826 -13.64 -18.78 -15.79
C VAL A 826 -12.34 -19.21 -16.44
N ALA A 827 -12.41 -19.83 -17.62
CA ALA A 827 -11.22 -20.26 -18.35
C ALA A 827 -10.68 -19.13 -19.24
N GLU A 828 -11.53 -18.23 -19.73
CA GLU A 828 -11.14 -17.16 -20.64
C GLU A 828 -12.12 -15.96 -20.56
N ILE A 829 -11.62 -14.73 -20.40
CA ILE A 829 -12.39 -13.50 -20.67
C ILE A 829 -12.15 -13.13 -22.15
N ALA A 830 -12.86 -13.79 -23.06
CA ALA A 830 -12.56 -13.73 -24.49
C ALA A 830 -12.87 -12.36 -25.16
N ARG A 831 -12.22 -12.14 -26.31
CA ARG A 831 -12.44 -11.03 -27.27
C ARG A 831 -13.78 -11.19 -28.01
N GLY A 832 -14.48 -10.09 -28.26
CA GLY A 832 -15.76 -10.08 -28.99
C GLY A 832 -16.96 -10.27 -28.06
N ASP A 833 -18.03 -10.93 -28.54
CA ASP A 833 -19.33 -11.04 -27.85
C ASP A 833 -19.47 -12.32 -27.00
N THR A 834 -18.41 -13.00 -26.55
CA THR A 834 -18.51 -14.31 -25.84
C THR A 834 -17.58 -14.42 -24.61
N PHE A 835 -17.93 -15.31 -23.67
CA PHE A 835 -17.17 -15.72 -22.49
C PHE A 835 -17.20 -17.24 -22.32
N LYS A 836 -16.05 -17.85 -22.02
CA LYS A 836 -15.94 -19.29 -21.75
C LYS A 836 -15.94 -19.55 -20.24
N VAL A 837 -17.04 -20.13 -19.74
CA VAL A 837 -17.18 -20.51 -18.33
C VAL A 837 -17.15 -22.03 -18.25
N LEU A 838 -16.19 -22.59 -17.52
CA LEU A 838 -16.13 -24.03 -17.28
C LEU A 838 -17.21 -24.41 -16.27
N ILE A 839 -18.39 -24.76 -16.79
CA ILE A 839 -19.47 -25.38 -16.02
C ILE A 839 -19.09 -26.85 -15.85
N ASN A 840 -18.24 -27.14 -14.87
CA ASN A 840 -17.81 -28.51 -14.64
C ASN A 840 -19.01 -29.34 -14.17
N LYS A 841 -19.46 -30.32 -14.98
CA LYS A 841 -20.41 -31.34 -14.55
C LYS A 841 -19.64 -32.50 -13.91
N ARG A 842 -18.94 -32.21 -12.80
CA ARG A 842 -18.53 -33.08 -11.68
C ARG A 842 -17.21 -32.64 -11.06
#